data_AF-A0A7L5DL47-F1
#
_entry.id   AF-A0A7L5DL47-F1
#
_cell.length_a   1.000
_cell.length_b   1.000
_cell.length_c   1.000
_cell.angle_alpha   90.00
_cell.angle_beta   90.00
_cell.angle_gamma   90.00
#
_symmetry.space_group_name_H-M   'P 1'
#
loop_
_entity.id
_entity.type
_entity.pdbx_description
1 polymer ?
#
loop_
_entity_poly.entity_id
_entity_poly.type
_entity_poly.pdbx_seq_one_letter_code
_entity_poly.pdbx_strand_id
1 'polypeptide(L)'
;MLVWGAQQPTWLKPLSDAQKVQKLKAWFQAVANHYDGSSDARARLEYIEVANETLNDPPNNEGANVNDPASGDYVNALKSLNAELGTTPGRFDWVINSFKLARKYFPCETKLVLNEYNAETILADDYVTLVNLLKADNLLDVVGLQAHSFSTRKYNASQSFADHTNYLRTQLDKIAATKLPIMITELDIDGNVDSTYTVTTNVAVKQAFQKSEYQRIFGLYWNHPSVIGITLWGYLTGHWRTTEEAFLVDACSGQEKPALRDYLNNTLNNNPSSVRASGNPALGMSFVPKICGIPQTAQYACTSDVPVASTATITASAVNCPGTVNVTVSDVTTPANPTAGTSYTIVRTWTVTDACGNTRTATQQIVVTGTCSPTTTTCGSPTATLGQPLNLVAPTYSCTTREFKFNTTGGDGSPITFSAVGISVPSTNCLAMVDAGIAEDIREQKPNVQPITLTATQNGVTVTYSWNALGACGTTPVTPVGSLTLIAPDYNCSTGSFLFRTSGGNSSPIEYMAIGITGWTTNPNQFVDAEIRTAADAQPLTLRARQNGVEVTYVWNIRAQCPVGGTQTPTTVGALQFVAPDYNCSTGAFVFKTSGGNSSPIEYMAIGITGWTTNPNQFVDAELRTAADAQPLTLHARQNGVEVTYVWNIRAQCPVGGRVGAMAEPSASLGASVQPNPIDDEFVLSLDGMANSSVQLLLTDITSRPVLSQTEQVTANHHEVRLRLGNRPSGVYLLRVASPGKVQSLRLLKK
;
A
#
# COMPACT_ATOMS: atom_id res chain seq x y z
N MET A 1 10.85 3.91 3.88
CA MET A 1 10.79 4.34 5.29
C MET A 1 9.54 5.17 5.60
N LEU A 2 9.02 5.13 6.84
CA LEU A 2 7.91 5.97 7.30
C LEU A 2 8.35 7.18 8.12
N VAL A 3 9.43 7.04 8.90
CA VAL A 3 9.97 8.05 9.83
C VAL A 3 11.48 8.14 9.64
N TRP A 4 12.01 9.35 9.50
CA TRP A 4 13.43 9.65 9.32
C TRP A 4 13.73 11.14 9.55
N GLY A 5 14.95 11.49 9.94
CA GLY A 5 15.40 12.88 10.11
C GLY A 5 15.69 13.64 8.83
N ALA A 6 15.81 12.99 7.67
CA ALA A 6 16.04 13.69 6.41
C ALA A 6 14.88 13.55 5.42
N GLN A 7 14.87 14.39 4.39
CA GLN A 7 13.90 14.38 3.28
C GLN A 7 12.42 14.46 3.73
N GLN A 8 12.17 15.06 4.90
CA GLN A 8 10.80 15.23 5.38
C GLN A 8 10.10 16.37 4.64
N PRO A 9 8.75 16.34 4.53
CA PRO A 9 8.02 17.43 3.91
C PRO A 9 8.33 18.76 4.61
N THR A 10 8.83 19.74 3.86
CA THR A 10 9.30 21.01 4.44
C THR A 10 8.19 21.82 5.11
N TRP A 11 6.93 21.56 4.76
CA TRP A 11 5.75 22.14 5.40
C TRP A 11 5.42 21.52 6.77
N LEU A 12 6.02 20.38 7.14
CA LEU A 12 5.74 19.66 8.40
C LEU A 12 6.38 20.35 9.61
N LYS A 13 7.65 20.75 9.47
CA LYS A 13 8.45 21.40 10.53
C LYS A 13 7.78 22.61 11.18
N PRO A 14 7.18 23.58 10.44
CA PRO A 14 6.54 24.75 11.05
C PRO A 14 5.21 24.47 11.75
N LEU A 15 4.66 23.25 11.71
CA LEU A 15 3.39 22.92 12.35
C LEU A 15 3.52 22.72 13.86
N SER A 16 2.42 22.88 14.59
CA SER A 16 2.34 22.47 16.00
C SER A 16 2.39 20.94 16.14
N ASP A 17 2.80 20.44 17.31
CA ASP A 17 2.84 18.99 17.59
C ASP A 17 1.50 18.29 17.37
N ALA A 18 0.39 18.93 17.74
CA ALA A 18 -0.95 18.39 17.51
C ALA A 18 -1.28 18.24 16.01
N GLN A 19 -0.89 19.22 15.18
CA GLN A 19 -1.04 19.13 13.74
C GLN A 19 -0.10 18.08 13.14
N LYS A 20 1.15 18.01 13.60
CA LYS A 20 2.12 16.98 13.19
C LYS A 20 1.58 15.58 13.48
N VAL A 21 0.99 15.33 14.66
CA VAL A 21 0.33 14.06 14.99
C VAL A 21 -0.75 13.68 13.98
N GLN A 22 -1.63 14.62 13.61
CA GLN A 22 -2.68 14.35 12.62
C GLN A 22 -2.10 13.96 11.27
N LYS A 23 -1.04 14.66 10.83
CA LYS A 23 -0.36 14.40 9.55
C LYS A 23 0.41 13.08 9.56
N LEU A 24 1.07 12.74 10.66
CA LEU A 24 1.76 11.45 10.84
C LEU A 24 0.77 10.28 10.80
N LYS A 25 -0.36 10.36 11.51
CA LYS A 25 -1.40 9.32 11.46
C LYS A 25 -1.96 9.14 10.05
N ALA A 26 -2.25 10.25 9.36
CA ALA A 26 -2.75 10.23 7.99
C ALA A 26 -1.71 9.64 7.02
N TRP A 27 -0.43 9.96 7.19
CA TRP A 27 0.67 9.40 6.40
C TRP A 27 0.75 7.88 6.54
N PHE A 28 0.80 7.37 7.78
CA PHE A 28 0.87 5.93 8.02
C PHE A 28 -0.33 5.18 7.42
N GLN A 29 -1.54 5.73 7.60
CA GLN A 29 -2.75 5.16 7.03
C GLN A 29 -2.76 5.20 5.50
N ALA A 30 -2.34 6.30 4.89
CA ALA A 30 -2.30 6.44 3.44
C ALA A 30 -1.33 5.44 2.80
N VAL A 31 -0.15 5.25 3.38
CA VAL A 31 0.81 4.24 2.91
C VAL A 31 0.24 2.84 3.07
N ALA A 32 -0.35 2.52 4.23
CA ALA A 32 -0.96 1.20 4.45
C ALA A 32 -2.07 0.90 3.44
N ASN A 33 -2.96 1.86 3.17
CA ASN A 33 -4.04 1.72 2.21
C ASN A 33 -3.52 1.59 0.76
N HIS A 34 -2.47 2.33 0.42
CA HIS A 34 -1.89 2.28 -0.92
C HIS A 34 -1.29 0.90 -1.22
N TYR A 35 -0.72 0.25 -0.19
CA TYR A 35 -0.06 -1.04 -0.31
C TYR A 35 -0.83 -2.19 0.36
N ASP A 36 -2.17 -2.15 0.30
CA ASP A 36 -3.05 -3.12 0.95
C ASP A 36 -3.18 -4.46 0.18
N GLY A 37 -2.66 -4.52 -1.05
CA GLY A 37 -2.68 -5.72 -1.90
C GLY A 37 -3.98 -5.97 -2.67
N SER A 38 -4.92 -5.02 -2.69
CA SER A 38 -6.25 -5.18 -3.31
C SER A 38 -6.27 -5.10 -4.85
N SER A 39 -5.16 -4.73 -5.51
CA SER A 39 -5.12 -4.48 -6.97
C SER A 39 -3.96 -5.09 -7.77
N ASP A 40 -2.86 -5.54 -7.16
CA ASP A 40 -1.74 -6.27 -7.81
C ASP A 40 -1.00 -7.08 -6.73
N ALA A 41 -0.50 -8.28 -7.05
CA ALA A 41 0.35 -9.06 -6.14
C ALA A 41 1.69 -8.34 -5.81
N ARG A 42 2.10 -7.37 -6.64
CA ARG A 42 3.21 -6.43 -6.34
C ARG A 42 2.81 -5.28 -5.40
N ALA A 43 1.54 -5.18 -5.00
CA ALA A 43 1.02 -4.10 -4.17
C ALA A 43 1.02 -4.40 -2.65
N ARG A 44 1.28 -5.63 -2.19
CA ARG A 44 1.39 -5.91 -0.74
C ARG A 44 2.84 -5.77 -0.27
N LEU A 45 3.08 -4.86 0.69
CA LEU A 45 4.39 -4.71 1.31
C LEU A 45 4.71 -5.91 2.20
N GLU A 46 5.74 -6.68 1.82
CA GLU A 46 6.28 -7.74 2.67
C GLU A 46 7.06 -7.15 3.86
N TYR A 47 7.85 -6.12 3.62
CA TYR A 47 8.64 -5.39 4.60
C TYR A 47 8.32 -3.90 4.51
N ILE A 48 8.24 -3.22 5.66
CA ILE A 48 8.20 -1.76 5.73
C ILE A 48 9.20 -1.29 6.78
N GLU A 49 10.12 -0.47 6.34
CA GLU A 49 11.01 0.27 7.22
C GLU A 49 10.21 1.36 7.93
N VAL A 50 10.00 1.19 9.22
CA VAL A 50 9.18 2.13 10.01
C VAL A 50 10.01 3.34 10.39
N ALA A 51 11.21 3.12 10.91
CA ALA A 51 12.10 4.19 11.32
C ALA A 51 13.52 3.94 10.79
N ASN A 52 14.07 4.97 10.16
CA ASN A 52 15.46 5.02 9.71
C ASN A 52 16.27 5.92 10.63
N GLU A 53 17.54 5.56 10.86
CA GLU A 53 18.57 6.41 11.47
C GLU A 53 18.20 7.02 12.82
N THR A 54 17.47 6.27 13.64
CA THR A 54 16.95 6.75 14.93
C THR A 54 18.02 7.21 15.93
N LEU A 55 19.25 6.69 15.81
CA LEU A 55 20.39 7.03 16.67
C LEU A 55 21.28 8.12 16.06
N ASN A 56 21.27 8.26 14.74
CA ASN A 56 22.17 9.14 14.00
C ASN A 56 21.48 10.41 13.49
N ASP A 57 20.29 10.29 12.90
CA ASP A 57 19.51 11.37 12.32
C ASP A 57 18.02 11.29 12.74
N PRO A 58 17.71 11.56 14.02
CA PRO A 58 16.33 11.64 14.49
C PRO A 58 15.62 12.88 13.92
N PRO A 59 14.30 12.83 13.63
CA PRO A 59 13.51 13.96 13.12
C PRO A 59 13.18 15.01 14.18
N ASN A 60 14.22 15.56 14.80
CA ASN A 60 14.14 16.59 15.82
C ASN A 60 14.49 17.97 15.26
N ASN A 61 14.54 18.95 16.14
CA ASN A 61 15.00 20.30 15.86
C ASN A 61 16.21 20.61 16.75
N GLU A 62 17.21 19.73 16.71
CA GLU A 62 18.43 19.81 17.50
C GLU A 62 19.67 19.67 16.59
N GLY A 63 20.82 20.21 17.03
CA GLY A 63 22.08 20.06 16.28
C GLY A 63 21.99 20.53 14.82
N ALA A 64 22.42 19.67 13.89
CA ALA A 64 22.37 19.96 12.45
C ALA A 64 20.94 20.17 11.95
N ASN A 65 19.95 19.54 12.61
CA ASN A 65 18.55 19.58 12.21
C ASN A 65 17.86 20.90 12.56
N VAL A 66 18.49 21.80 13.31
CA VAL A 66 17.94 23.14 13.59
C VAL A 66 17.71 23.91 12.29
N ASN A 67 18.71 23.91 11.41
CA ASN A 67 18.71 24.73 10.19
C ASN A 67 18.24 23.96 8.95
N ASP A 68 17.95 22.66 9.07
CA ASP A 68 17.42 21.87 7.95
C ASP A 68 15.89 22.00 7.88
N PRO A 69 15.31 22.63 6.83
CA PRO A 69 13.86 22.71 6.67
C PRO A 69 13.22 21.35 6.40
N ALA A 70 13.98 20.34 5.98
CA ALA A 70 13.53 18.99 5.70
C ALA A 70 13.76 18.02 6.88
N SER A 71 14.03 18.53 8.10
CA SER A 71 14.22 17.69 9.29
C SER A 71 12.94 17.16 9.91
N GLY A 72 11.80 17.75 9.53
CA GLY A 72 10.46 17.38 10.00
C GLY A 72 10.10 17.89 11.41
N ASP A 73 11.03 17.91 12.37
CA ASP A 73 10.82 18.34 13.76
C ASP A 73 9.55 17.74 14.42
N TYR A 74 9.43 16.41 14.45
CA TYR A 74 8.23 15.74 14.94
C TYR A 74 8.49 14.67 16.01
N VAL A 75 9.70 14.62 16.58
CA VAL A 75 9.98 13.77 17.76
C VAL A 75 9.01 14.09 18.91
N ASN A 76 8.77 15.37 19.24
CA ASN A 76 7.86 15.75 20.33
C ASN A 76 6.39 15.41 20.01
N ALA A 77 5.97 15.58 18.76
CA ALA A 77 4.67 15.13 18.28
C ALA A 77 4.47 13.62 18.52
N LEU A 78 5.46 12.80 18.17
CA LEU A 78 5.40 11.36 18.45
C LEU A 78 5.40 11.04 19.94
N LYS A 79 6.19 11.75 20.78
CA LYS A 79 6.16 11.59 22.25
C LYS A 79 4.82 11.94 22.87
N SER A 80 4.10 12.91 22.30
CA SER A 80 2.78 13.32 22.78
C SER A 80 1.74 12.18 22.73
N LEU A 81 2.00 11.13 21.93
CA LEU A 81 1.17 9.94 21.83
C LEU A 81 1.37 8.93 22.95
N ASN A 82 2.30 9.16 23.91
CA ASN A 82 2.61 8.21 24.98
C ASN A 82 1.36 7.77 25.76
N ALA A 83 0.48 8.70 26.12
CA ALA A 83 -0.76 8.38 26.82
C ALA A 83 -1.76 7.62 25.93
N GLU A 84 -1.92 8.03 24.66
CA GLU A 84 -2.84 7.39 23.71
C GLU A 84 -2.41 5.94 23.40
N LEU A 85 -1.10 5.71 23.25
CA LEU A 85 -0.53 4.44 22.82
C LEU A 85 -0.02 3.59 23.99
N GLY A 86 -0.21 4.02 25.23
CA GLY A 86 0.24 3.31 26.42
C GLY A 86 1.76 3.08 26.42
N THR A 87 2.55 4.09 26.04
CA THR A 87 4.01 4.01 25.98
C THR A 87 4.61 4.70 27.19
N THR A 88 5.49 3.99 27.89
CA THR A 88 6.27 4.56 28.99
C THR A 88 7.24 5.62 28.45
N PRO A 89 7.20 6.86 28.95
CA PRO A 89 8.13 7.91 28.51
C PRO A 89 9.60 7.51 28.70
N GLY A 90 10.46 7.87 27.75
CA GLY A 90 11.88 7.49 27.78
C GLY A 90 12.67 8.03 26.59
N ARG A 91 13.92 7.58 26.42
CA ARG A 91 14.79 8.01 25.30
C ARG A 91 14.21 7.64 23.92
N PHE A 92 13.56 6.49 23.83
CA PHE A 92 13.11 5.89 22.57
C PHE A 92 11.58 5.80 22.41
N ASP A 93 10.84 6.50 23.26
CA ASP A 93 9.37 6.47 23.27
C ASP A 93 8.76 6.93 21.93
N TRP A 94 9.37 7.92 21.26
CA TRP A 94 8.97 8.35 19.91
C TRP A 94 9.13 7.24 18.85
N VAL A 95 10.17 6.42 18.95
CA VAL A 95 10.38 5.26 18.06
C VAL A 95 9.34 4.19 18.36
N ILE A 96 9.12 3.88 19.65
CA ILE A 96 8.10 2.91 20.09
C ILE A 96 6.72 3.32 19.58
N ASN A 97 6.36 4.60 19.71
CA ASN A 97 5.10 5.13 19.19
C ASN A 97 5.00 5.02 17.67
N SER A 98 6.10 5.22 16.94
CA SER A 98 6.13 5.02 15.48
C SER A 98 5.80 3.57 15.12
N PHE A 99 6.39 2.58 15.81
CA PHE A 99 6.06 1.17 15.56
C PHE A 99 4.66 0.77 16.03
N LYS A 100 4.15 1.34 17.12
CA LYS A 100 2.75 1.14 17.54
C LYS A 100 1.77 1.69 16.50
N LEU A 101 2.04 2.86 15.93
CA LEU A 101 1.27 3.39 14.80
C LEU A 101 1.38 2.48 13.58
N ALA A 102 2.57 1.99 13.24
CA ALA A 102 2.73 1.05 12.14
C ALA A 102 1.90 -0.23 12.37
N ARG A 103 1.92 -0.83 13.57
CA ARG A 103 1.08 -1.99 13.89
C ARG A 103 -0.41 -1.72 13.89
N LYS A 104 -0.83 -0.47 14.10
CA LYS A 104 -2.23 -0.06 14.01
C LYS A 104 -2.75 -0.06 12.57
N TYR A 105 -1.93 0.38 11.61
CA TYR A 105 -2.36 0.57 10.22
C TYR A 105 -1.94 -0.56 9.28
N PHE A 106 -0.75 -1.13 9.48
CA PHE A 106 -0.25 -2.22 8.65
C PHE A 106 -0.72 -3.56 9.20
N PRO A 107 -1.16 -4.48 8.33
CA PRO A 107 -1.61 -5.79 8.76
C PRO A 107 -0.44 -6.57 9.36
N CYS A 108 -0.75 -7.56 10.21
CA CYS A 108 0.30 -8.25 10.96
C CYS A 108 1.33 -8.92 10.05
N GLU A 109 0.95 -9.37 8.85
CA GLU A 109 1.85 -10.05 7.92
C GLU A 109 2.97 -9.14 7.42
N THR A 110 2.74 -7.83 7.32
CA THR A 110 3.77 -6.85 6.96
C THR A 110 4.83 -6.79 8.06
N LYS A 111 6.08 -7.08 7.68
CA LYS A 111 7.21 -7.13 8.60
C LYS A 111 7.74 -5.73 8.84
N LEU A 112 7.76 -5.29 10.10
CA LEU A 112 8.28 -3.97 10.47
C LEU A 112 9.79 -4.06 10.66
N VAL A 113 10.50 -3.13 10.03
CA VAL A 113 11.96 -3.04 10.01
C VAL A 113 12.40 -1.75 10.70
N LEU A 114 13.40 -1.86 11.58
CA LEU A 114 14.20 -0.76 12.10
C LEU A 114 15.51 -0.73 11.30
N ASN A 115 15.93 0.42 10.79
CA ASN A 115 17.13 0.53 9.95
C ASN A 115 18.08 1.58 10.50
N GLU A 116 19.38 1.32 10.42
CA GLU A 116 20.41 2.17 11.03
C GLU A 116 21.78 1.94 10.39
N TYR A 117 22.59 3.00 10.27
CA TYR A 117 24.02 2.89 9.93
C TYR A 117 24.89 2.93 11.17
N ASN A 118 26.09 2.35 11.09
CA ASN A 118 27.01 2.19 12.22
C ASN A 118 26.46 1.33 13.40
N ALA A 119 25.28 0.74 13.26
CA ALA A 119 24.67 -0.14 14.27
C ALA A 119 25.56 -1.35 14.59
N GLU A 120 26.25 -1.90 13.60
CA GLU A 120 27.23 -2.99 13.71
C GLU A 120 28.64 -2.51 14.11
N THR A 121 28.75 -1.31 14.68
CA THR A 121 30.01 -0.72 15.15
C THR A 121 29.88 -0.18 16.58
N ILE A 122 30.09 1.12 16.79
CA ILE A 122 30.04 1.78 18.09
C ILE A 122 28.61 1.90 18.65
N LEU A 123 27.58 1.85 17.81
CA LEU A 123 26.19 2.03 18.22
C LEU A 123 25.49 0.73 18.64
N ALA A 124 26.18 -0.41 18.59
CA ALA A 124 25.56 -1.73 18.78
C ALA A 124 24.79 -1.87 20.11
N ASP A 125 25.31 -1.31 21.21
CA ASP A 125 24.66 -1.42 22.53
C ASP A 125 23.36 -0.60 22.61
N ASP A 126 23.36 0.62 22.10
CA ASP A 126 22.17 1.47 22.02
C ASP A 126 21.13 0.86 21.06
N TYR A 127 21.58 0.30 19.94
CA TYR A 127 20.71 -0.34 18.96
C TYR A 127 20.07 -1.61 19.51
N VAL A 128 20.82 -2.47 20.20
CA VAL A 128 20.28 -3.66 20.90
C VAL A 128 19.29 -3.26 22.00
N THR A 129 19.55 -2.16 22.71
CA THR A 129 18.62 -1.63 23.71
C THR A 129 17.28 -1.26 23.07
N LEU A 130 17.31 -0.50 21.97
CA LEU A 130 16.11 -0.14 21.21
C LEU A 130 15.38 -1.36 20.63
N VAL A 131 16.12 -2.29 20.03
CA VAL A 131 15.57 -3.54 19.49
C VAL A 131 14.83 -4.33 20.58
N ASN A 132 15.40 -4.45 21.78
CA ASN A 132 14.75 -5.17 22.88
C ASN A 132 13.50 -4.46 23.40
N LEU A 133 13.47 -3.12 23.43
CA LEU A 133 12.27 -2.36 23.78
C LEU A 133 11.13 -2.61 22.78
N LEU A 134 11.41 -2.57 21.48
CA LEU A 134 10.41 -2.86 20.45
C LEU A 134 9.99 -4.34 20.47
N LYS A 135 10.93 -5.26 20.70
CA LYS A 135 10.67 -6.70 20.76
C LYS A 135 9.74 -7.07 21.91
N ALA A 136 9.86 -6.41 23.06
CA ALA A 136 9.05 -6.68 24.27
C ALA A 136 7.53 -6.57 24.01
N ASP A 137 7.14 -5.64 23.14
CA ASP A 137 5.74 -5.37 22.77
C ASP A 137 5.36 -5.95 21.39
N ASN A 138 6.13 -6.91 20.84
CA ASN A 138 5.89 -7.48 19.51
C ASN A 138 5.87 -6.44 18.37
N LEU A 139 6.65 -5.36 18.51
CA LEU A 139 6.61 -4.24 17.57
C LEU A 139 7.62 -4.38 16.42
N LEU A 140 8.73 -5.10 16.59
CA LEU A 140 9.78 -5.23 15.57
C LEU A 140 9.93 -6.66 15.06
N ASP A 141 9.94 -6.85 13.73
CA ASP A 141 10.10 -8.18 13.11
C ASP A 141 11.49 -8.41 12.52
N VAL A 142 12.18 -7.35 12.07
CA VAL A 142 13.48 -7.47 11.39
C VAL A 142 14.39 -6.31 11.80
N VAL A 143 15.65 -6.61 12.02
CA VAL A 143 16.70 -5.61 12.26
C VAL A 143 17.43 -5.33 10.96
N GLY A 144 17.38 -4.08 10.48
CA GLY A 144 18.12 -3.58 9.33
C GLY A 144 19.47 -3.00 9.75
N LEU A 145 20.49 -3.25 8.93
CA LEU A 145 21.83 -2.66 9.03
C LEU A 145 22.21 -2.12 7.66
N GLN A 146 22.44 -0.81 7.54
CA GLN A 146 22.75 -0.21 6.24
C GLN A 146 24.05 -0.77 5.66
N ALA A 147 25.09 -0.92 6.50
CA ALA A 147 26.39 -1.49 6.12
C ALA A 147 27.10 -0.78 4.96
N HIS A 148 26.94 0.54 4.86
CA HIS A 148 27.73 1.36 3.96
C HIS A 148 29.24 1.21 4.19
N SER A 149 30.03 1.55 3.18
CA SER A 149 31.50 1.50 3.23
C SER A 149 32.07 2.21 4.47
N PHE A 150 31.52 3.36 4.86
CA PHE A 150 32.00 4.11 6.03
C PHE A 150 31.68 3.44 7.38
N SER A 151 30.74 2.51 7.44
CA SER A 151 30.45 1.67 8.62
C SER A 151 31.34 0.43 8.67
N THR A 152 31.75 -0.09 7.52
CA THR A 152 32.41 -1.41 7.41
C THR A 152 33.93 -1.33 7.12
N ARG A 153 34.43 -0.13 6.78
CA ARG A 153 35.85 0.12 6.55
C ARG A 153 36.64 0.27 7.84
N LYS A 154 37.93 -0.07 7.74
CA LYS A 154 38.88 0.09 8.84
C LYS A 154 39.43 1.52 8.90
N TYR A 155 39.26 2.18 10.05
CA TYR A 155 39.84 3.52 10.31
C TYR A 155 41.19 3.49 11.03
N ASN A 156 41.45 2.48 11.86
CA ASN A 156 42.71 2.36 12.58
C ASN A 156 43.77 1.74 11.66
N ALA A 157 44.76 2.55 11.25
CA ALA A 157 45.85 2.10 10.39
C ALA A 157 46.63 0.91 10.99
N SER A 158 46.81 0.87 12.31
CA SER A 158 47.54 -0.18 13.04
C SER A 158 46.75 -1.47 13.23
N GLN A 159 45.42 -1.46 13.03
CA GLN A 159 44.58 -2.66 13.14
C GLN A 159 44.71 -3.52 11.87
N SER A 160 44.71 -4.85 11.98
CA SER A 160 44.65 -5.70 10.79
C SER A 160 43.22 -5.79 10.21
N PHE A 161 43.07 -6.14 8.93
CA PHE A 161 41.74 -6.39 8.35
C PHE A 161 41.02 -7.57 9.04
N ALA A 162 41.77 -8.56 9.52
CA ALA A 162 41.21 -9.69 10.26
C ALA A 162 40.64 -9.24 11.61
N ASP A 163 41.39 -8.46 12.39
CA ASP A 163 40.93 -7.93 13.68
C ASP A 163 39.71 -7.02 13.51
N HIS A 164 39.71 -6.19 12.46
CA HIS A 164 38.54 -5.36 12.16
C HIS A 164 37.31 -6.20 11.79
N THR A 165 37.50 -7.26 10.99
CA THR A 165 36.40 -8.18 10.63
C THR A 165 35.87 -8.93 11.85
N ASN A 166 36.75 -9.32 12.79
CA ASN A 166 36.37 -9.94 14.05
C ASN A 166 35.59 -8.96 14.95
N TYR A 167 35.98 -7.68 14.97
CA TYR A 167 35.23 -6.63 15.66
C TYR A 167 33.80 -6.49 15.11
N LEU A 168 33.65 -6.36 13.78
CA LEU A 168 32.33 -6.29 13.13
C LEU A 168 31.50 -7.54 13.40
N ARG A 169 32.12 -8.74 13.33
CA ARG A 169 31.46 -10.01 13.66
C ARG A 169 30.93 -10.01 15.09
N THR A 170 31.72 -9.53 16.05
CA THR A 170 31.32 -9.46 17.46
C THR A 170 30.11 -8.55 17.67
N GLN A 171 30.03 -7.42 16.96
CA GLN A 171 28.85 -6.55 17.04
C GLN A 171 27.64 -7.19 16.35
N LEU A 172 27.84 -7.85 15.21
CA LEU A 172 26.78 -8.57 14.50
C LEU A 172 26.21 -9.72 15.36
N ASP A 173 27.06 -10.50 16.03
CA ASP A 173 26.65 -11.55 16.97
C ASP A 173 25.86 -10.98 18.15
N LYS A 174 26.26 -9.80 18.66
CA LYS A 174 25.54 -9.09 19.73
C LYS A 174 24.13 -8.71 19.29
N ILE A 175 23.96 -8.20 18.07
CA ILE A 175 22.65 -7.87 17.50
C ILE A 175 21.85 -9.16 17.25
N ALA A 176 22.48 -10.21 16.74
CA ALA A 176 21.87 -11.50 16.50
C ALA A 176 21.36 -12.17 17.78
N ALA A 177 22.00 -11.93 18.93
CA ALA A 177 21.54 -12.42 20.23
C ALA A 177 20.15 -11.91 20.64
N THR A 178 19.61 -10.88 19.97
CA THR A 178 18.21 -10.45 20.12
C THR A 178 17.21 -11.48 19.58
N LYS A 179 17.69 -12.45 18.77
CA LYS A 179 16.93 -13.49 18.08
C LYS A 179 15.89 -12.98 17.08
N LEU A 180 16.09 -11.78 16.56
CA LEU A 180 15.37 -11.30 15.38
C LEU A 180 16.24 -11.51 14.13
N PRO A 181 15.62 -11.73 12.96
CA PRO A 181 16.33 -11.78 11.69
C PRO A 181 16.97 -10.44 11.35
N ILE A 182 18.14 -10.51 10.70
CA ILE A 182 18.93 -9.36 10.27
C ILE A 182 18.85 -9.23 8.76
N MET A 183 18.65 -8.02 8.27
CA MET A 183 18.80 -7.65 6.86
C MET A 183 19.92 -6.65 6.71
N ILE A 184 20.80 -6.88 5.73
CA ILE A 184 21.71 -5.84 5.26
C ILE A 184 20.97 -5.05 4.19
N THR A 185 20.74 -3.77 4.42
CA THR A 185 19.75 -2.98 3.68
C THR A 185 20.37 -2.10 2.60
N GLU A 186 21.61 -1.66 2.76
CA GLU A 186 22.21 -0.60 1.93
C GLU A 186 23.71 -0.83 1.67
N LEU A 187 24.13 -2.08 1.46
CA LEU A 187 25.54 -2.41 1.34
C LEU A 187 26.17 -1.74 0.11
N ASP A 188 27.26 -1.01 0.34
CA ASP A 188 28.17 -0.52 -0.69
C ASP A 188 29.61 -0.53 -0.19
N ILE A 189 30.57 -0.61 -1.12
CA ILE A 189 32.01 -0.66 -0.80
C ILE A 189 32.74 0.26 -1.76
N ASP A 190 33.43 1.26 -1.21
CA ASP A 190 34.17 2.26 -2.00
C ASP A 190 35.16 1.57 -2.96
N GLY A 191 35.18 2.03 -4.20
CA GLY A 191 35.97 1.45 -5.28
C GLY A 191 37.11 2.33 -5.78
N ASN A 192 37.33 3.49 -5.17
CA ASN A 192 38.35 4.48 -5.56
C ASN A 192 39.61 4.48 -4.66
N VAL A 193 39.72 3.54 -3.71
CA VAL A 193 40.80 3.48 -2.71
C VAL A 193 41.68 2.24 -2.83
N ASP A 194 42.88 2.30 -2.25
CA ASP A 194 43.79 1.15 -2.05
C ASP A 194 43.63 0.50 -0.66
N SER A 195 44.48 -0.49 -0.35
CA SER A 195 44.44 -1.24 0.93
C SER A 195 44.75 -0.42 2.19
N THR A 196 45.12 0.85 2.04
CA THR A 196 45.27 1.81 3.14
C THR A 196 44.07 2.75 3.26
N TYR A 197 43.02 2.55 2.44
CA TYR A 197 41.89 3.46 2.25
C TYR A 197 42.29 4.84 1.70
N THR A 198 43.43 4.92 1.01
CA THR A 198 43.87 6.13 0.31
C THR A 198 43.33 6.14 -1.11
N VAL A 199 42.77 7.27 -1.55
CA VAL A 199 42.28 7.43 -2.94
C VAL A 199 43.43 7.23 -3.92
N THR A 200 43.20 6.39 -4.93
CA THR A 200 44.22 6.07 -5.94
C THR A 200 43.64 6.08 -7.35
N THR A 201 44.43 6.53 -8.31
CA THR A 201 44.09 6.49 -9.75
C THR A 201 44.49 5.19 -10.42
N ASN A 202 45.26 4.32 -9.73
CA ASN A 202 45.67 3.04 -10.28
C ASN A 202 44.48 2.06 -10.30
N VAL A 203 43.90 1.89 -11.50
CA VAL A 203 42.70 1.07 -11.74
C VAL A 203 42.87 -0.36 -11.27
N ALA A 204 44.02 -0.99 -11.52
CA ALA A 204 44.27 -2.36 -11.11
C ALA A 204 44.27 -2.51 -9.59
N VAL A 205 44.89 -1.56 -8.87
CA VAL A 205 44.96 -1.56 -7.40
C VAL A 205 43.58 -1.34 -6.79
N LYS A 206 42.85 -0.29 -7.18
CA LYS A 206 41.55 0.02 -6.58
C LYS A 206 40.49 -1.03 -6.87
N GLN A 207 40.47 -1.61 -8.08
CA GLN A 207 39.53 -2.68 -8.42
C GLN A 207 39.87 -4.00 -7.71
N ALA A 208 41.16 -4.34 -7.58
CA ALA A 208 41.58 -5.50 -6.80
C ALA A 208 41.22 -5.34 -5.31
N PHE A 209 41.42 -4.13 -4.77
CA PHE A 209 41.08 -3.86 -3.38
C PHE A 209 39.57 -3.88 -3.13
N GLN A 210 38.75 -3.23 -3.97
CA GLN A 210 37.29 -3.29 -3.85
C GLN A 210 36.79 -4.74 -3.88
N LYS A 211 37.32 -5.58 -4.79
CA LYS A 211 37.01 -7.02 -4.83
C LYS A 211 37.38 -7.72 -3.52
N SER A 212 38.55 -7.43 -2.95
CA SER A 212 38.96 -8.01 -1.66
C SER A 212 38.09 -7.58 -0.49
N GLU A 213 37.58 -6.35 -0.52
CA GLU A 213 36.65 -5.85 0.50
C GLU A 213 35.25 -6.46 0.33
N TYR A 214 34.76 -6.68 -0.89
CA TYR A 214 33.56 -7.48 -1.11
C TYR A 214 33.75 -8.91 -0.57
N GLN A 215 34.90 -9.55 -0.82
CA GLN A 215 35.19 -10.87 -0.24
C GLN A 215 35.12 -10.88 1.29
N ARG A 216 35.65 -9.83 1.94
CA ARG A 216 35.69 -9.70 3.39
C ARG A 216 34.33 -9.36 4.00
N ILE A 217 33.67 -8.32 3.51
CA ILE A 217 32.46 -7.73 4.09
C ILE A 217 31.20 -8.44 3.62
N PHE A 218 31.02 -8.66 2.31
CA PHE A 218 29.88 -9.46 1.84
C PHE A 218 29.98 -10.88 2.41
N GLY A 219 31.17 -11.47 2.41
CA GLY A 219 31.41 -12.78 3.01
C GLY A 219 31.12 -12.84 4.52
N LEU A 220 31.35 -11.76 5.28
CA LEU A 220 30.98 -11.68 6.69
C LEU A 220 29.47 -11.83 6.88
N TYR A 221 28.67 -11.04 6.13
CA TYR A 221 27.21 -11.03 6.28
C TYR A 221 26.54 -12.24 5.64
N TRP A 222 26.95 -12.61 4.42
CA TRP A 222 26.36 -13.70 3.65
C TRP A 222 26.44 -15.06 4.37
N ASN A 223 27.49 -15.26 5.16
CA ASN A 223 27.73 -16.49 5.91
C ASN A 223 27.21 -16.44 7.36
N HIS A 224 26.61 -15.33 7.80
CA HIS A 224 26.10 -15.19 9.16
C HIS A 224 24.68 -15.78 9.27
N PRO A 225 24.39 -16.71 10.21
CA PRO A 225 23.13 -17.47 10.24
C PRO A 225 21.87 -16.62 10.50
N SER A 226 22.03 -15.44 11.10
CA SER A 226 20.92 -14.52 11.37
C SER A 226 20.64 -13.55 10.21
N VAL A 227 21.50 -13.49 9.19
CA VAL A 227 21.32 -12.61 8.04
C VAL A 227 20.44 -13.31 7.01
N ILE A 228 19.26 -12.75 6.75
CA ILE A 228 18.24 -13.35 5.87
C ILE A 228 18.19 -12.73 4.47
N GLY A 229 18.87 -11.60 4.27
CA GLY A 229 18.94 -10.89 3.00
C GLY A 229 20.00 -9.79 3.00
N ILE A 230 20.50 -9.49 1.80
CA ILE A 230 21.43 -8.39 1.52
C ILE A 230 20.90 -7.60 0.32
N THR A 231 20.77 -6.29 0.49
CA THR A 231 20.44 -5.33 -0.56
C THR A 231 21.64 -4.42 -0.78
N LEU A 232 22.05 -4.25 -2.04
CA LEU A 232 23.10 -3.30 -2.41
C LEU A 232 22.50 -1.90 -2.60
N TRP A 233 23.19 -0.85 -2.17
CA TRP A 233 22.72 0.53 -2.32
C TRP A 233 23.01 1.11 -3.72
N GLY A 234 22.43 0.45 -4.71
CA GLY A 234 22.76 0.65 -6.12
C GLY A 234 24.02 -0.10 -6.53
N TYR A 235 24.10 -0.46 -7.81
CA TYR A 235 25.24 -1.17 -8.38
C TYR A 235 25.73 -0.57 -9.70
N LEU A 236 24.98 0.39 -10.25
CA LEU A 236 25.31 1.14 -11.46
C LEU A 236 25.86 2.51 -11.09
N THR A 237 26.75 3.07 -11.92
CA THR A 237 27.13 4.49 -11.84
C THR A 237 25.90 5.39 -11.83
N GLY A 238 25.89 6.42 -10.98
CA GLY A 238 24.76 7.33 -10.78
C GLY A 238 24.03 7.13 -9.44
N HIS A 239 24.34 6.07 -8.69
CA HIS A 239 23.85 5.90 -7.32
C HIS A 239 24.55 6.87 -6.34
N TRP A 240 24.12 6.89 -5.08
CA TRP A 240 24.59 7.84 -4.05
C TRP A 240 26.12 7.96 -3.94
N ARG A 241 26.84 6.86 -3.71
CA ARG A 241 28.31 6.83 -3.59
C ARG A 241 29.09 6.70 -4.91
N THR A 242 28.62 7.36 -5.98
CA THR A 242 29.29 7.28 -7.30
C THR A 242 30.68 7.91 -7.28
N THR A 243 30.88 8.99 -6.50
CA THR A 243 32.17 9.67 -6.35
C THR A 243 33.23 8.77 -5.74
N GLU A 244 32.83 7.87 -4.84
CA GLU A 244 33.69 6.86 -4.23
C GLU A 244 33.88 5.62 -5.11
N GLU A 245 33.34 5.65 -6.33
CA GLU A 245 33.34 4.54 -7.29
C GLU A 245 32.78 3.23 -6.71
N ALA A 246 31.81 3.30 -5.79
CA ALA A 246 31.28 2.10 -5.12
C ALA A 246 30.43 1.20 -6.06
N PHE A 247 30.04 1.73 -7.23
CA PHE A 247 29.33 0.97 -8.26
C PHE A 247 30.10 -0.28 -8.68
N LEU A 248 29.36 -1.28 -9.14
CA LEU A 248 29.86 -2.57 -9.62
C LEU A 248 29.83 -2.70 -11.14
N VAL A 249 28.99 -1.90 -11.80
CA VAL A 249 28.85 -1.84 -13.25
C VAL A 249 28.89 -0.39 -13.68
N ASP A 250 29.75 -0.09 -14.65
CA ASP A 250 29.74 1.21 -15.31
C ASP A 250 28.53 1.29 -16.26
N ALA A 251 27.58 2.20 -15.99
CA ALA A 251 26.32 2.24 -16.74
C ALA A 251 26.50 2.73 -18.19
N CYS A 252 27.60 3.43 -18.50
CA CYS A 252 27.89 3.93 -19.84
C CYS A 252 28.46 2.84 -20.75
N SER A 253 29.37 2.03 -20.22
CA SER A 253 30.09 0.99 -20.96
C SER A 253 29.54 -0.41 -20.76
N GLY A 254 28.70 -0.62 -19.75
CA GLY A 254 28.21 -1.93 -19.31
C GLY A 254 29.30 -2.82 -18.70
N GLN A 255 30.49 -2.28 -18.42
CA GLN A 255 31.61 -3.06 -17.91
C GLN A 255 31.42 -3.41 -16.44
N GLU A 256 31.43 -4.71 -16.13
CA GLU A 256 31.45 -5.22 -14.76
C GLU A 256 32.84 -5.08 -14.14
N LYS A 257 32.91 -4.55 -12.91
CA LYS A 257 34.13 -4.55 -12.11
C LYS A 257 34.44 -5.96 -11.59
N PRO A 258 35.72 -6.27 -11.28
CA PRO A 258 36.13 -7.57 -10.75
C PRO A 258 35.36 -8.02 -9.50
N ALA A 259 34.89 -7.08 -8.66
CA ALA A 259 34.07 -7.40 -7.49
C ALA A 259 32.75 -8.11 -7.86
N LEU A 260 32.06 -7.66 -8.91
CA LEU A 260 30.87 -8.32 -9.42
C LEU A 260 31.24 -9.54 -10.27
N ARG A 261 32.03 -9.31 -11.31
CA ARG A 261 32.35 -10.30 -12.35
C ARG A 261 33.01 -11.56 -11.78
N ASP A 262 34.02 -11.38 -10.93
CA ASP A 262 34.86 -12.49 -10.48
C ASP A 262 34.47 -13.02 -9.09
N TYR A 263 33.79 -12.23 -8.26
CA TYR A 263 33.44 -12.63 -6.90
C TYR A 263 31.94 -12.81 -6.70
N LEU A 264 31.11 -11.77 -6.81
CA LEU A 264 29.68 -11.90 -6.53
C LEU A 264 28.98 -12.87 -7.50
N ASN A 265 29.20 -12.72 -8.81
CA ASN A 265 28.62 -13.63 -9.82
C ASN A 265 29.05 -15.08 -9.56
N ASN A 266 30.34 -15.32 -9.26
CA ASN A 266 30.82 -16.67 -8.94
C ASN A 266 30.29 -17.21 -7.62
N THR A 267 30.17 -16.37 -6.58
CA THR A 267 29.67 -16.76 -5.26
C THR A 267 28.19 -17.13 -5.34
N LEU A 268 27.41 -16.38 -6.12
CA LEU A 268 25.99 -16.63 -6.35
C LEU A 268 25.76 -17.84 -7.29
N ASN A 269 26.55 -17.97 -8.35
CA ASN A 269 26.36 -19.01 -9.39
C ASN A 269 26.98 -20.37 -9.06
N ASN A 270 28.10 -20.43 -8.34
CA ASN A 270 28.74 -21.70 -7.93
C ASN A 270 28.17 -22.25 -6.63
N ASN A 271 27.22 -21.55 -6.02
CA ASN A 271 26.54 -21.98 -4.80
C ASN A 271 25.00 -22.12 -4.96
N PRO A 272 24.49 -22.79 -6.01
CA PRO A 272 23.05 -22.98 -6.14
C PRO A 272 22.51 -24.04 -5.15
N SER A 273 23.38 -24.92 -4.63
CA SER A 273 23.00 -26.11 -3.85
C SER A 273 23.51 -26.15 -2.41
N SER A 274 24.24 -25.15 -1.91
CA SER A 274 24.76 -25.17 -0.53
C SER A 274 24.15 -24.14 0.42
N VAL A 275 23.13 -23.36 0.04
CA VAL A 275 22.52 -22.40 0.99
C VAL A 275 20.98 -22.28 0.98
N ARG A 276 20.22 -22.65 -0.08
CA ARG A 276 18.75 -22.41 -0.05
C ARG A 276 17.80 -23.58 -0.38
N ALA A 277 18.27 -24.73 -0.86
CA ALA A 277 17.44 -25.92 -1.01
C ALA A 277 18.26 -27.18 -0.70
N SER A 278 17.70 -28.06 0.14
CA SER A 278 18.27 -29.34 0.62
C SER A 278 19.61 -29.27 1.37
N GLY A 279 19.57 -29.00 2.68
CA GLY A 279 20.64 -29.42 3.60
C GLY A 279 21.70 -28.40 3.98
N ASN A 280 21.40 -27.09 4.02
CA ASN A 280 22.17 -26.18 4.87
C ASN A 280 22.06 -26.71 6.32
N PRO A 281 23.14 -27.00 7.06
CA PRO A 281 23.04 -27.50 8.43
C PRO A 281 22.49 -26.40 9.33
N ALA A 282 21.17 -26.20 9.30
CA ALA A 282 20.43 -25.14 9.97
C ALA A 282 20.96 -23.72 9.67
N LEU A 283 20.04 -22.81 9.36
CA LEU A 283 20.14 -21.49 9.96
C LEU A 283 20.15 -21.75 11.48
N GLY A 284 21.32 -21.94 12.09
CA GLY A 284 21.48 -22.50 13.44
C GLY A 284 20.86 -21.66 14.55
N MET A 285 20.31 -20.49 14.21
CA MET A 285 19.58 -19.64 15.12
C MET A 285 18.08 -19.72 14.83
N SER A 286 17.34 -20.27 15.80
CA SER A 286 15.89 -20.14 15.84
C SER A 286 15.51 -18.71 16.27
N PHE A 287 14.60 -18.07 15.53
CA PHE A 287 14.14 -16.71 15.81
C PHE A 287 12.97 -16.70 16.79
N VAL A 288 12.72 -15.57 17.46
CA VAL A 288 11.49 -15.41 18.25
C VAL A 288 10.25 -15.58 17.36
N PRO A 289 9.19 -16.25 17.84
CA PRO A 289 8.00 -16.49 17.04
C PRO A 289 7.27 -15.17 16.72
N LYS A 290 6.59 -15.09 15.58
CA LYS A 290 5.71 -13.98 15.24
C LYS A 290 4.31 -14.23 15.78
N ILE A 291 3.72 -13.24 16.45
CA ILE A 291 2.37 -13.31 17.03
C ILE A 291 1.47 -12.25 16.38
N CYS A 292 0.26 -12.67 15.99
CA CYS A 292 -0.74 -11.89 15.26
C CYS A 292 -2.14 -12.12 15.83
N GLY A 293 -3.09 -11.24 15.49
CA GLY A 293 -4.48 -11.33 15.96
C GLY A 293 -4.70 -10.77 17.36
N ILE A 294 -3.76 -9.97 17.88
CA ILE A 294 -3.88 -9.34 19.20
C ILE A 294 -4.96 -8.25 19.16
N PRO A 295 -6.00 -8.35 20.00
CA PRO A 295 -7.03 -7.33 20.07
C PRO A 295 -6.46 -5.96 20.47
N GLN A 296 -7.01 -4.90 19.86
CA GLN A 296 -6.66 -3.51 20.20
C GLN A 296 -7.13 -3.14 21.62
N THR A 297 -6.57 -2.07 22.17
CA THR A 297 -7.02 -1.49 23.45
C THR A 297 -8.53 -1.26 23.45
N ALA A 298 -9.20 -1.63 24.55
CA ALA A 298 -10.66 -1.57 24.66
C ALA A 298 -11.11 -0.95 25.99
N GLN A 299 -12.34 -0.42 26.01
CA GLN A 299 -12.95 0.14 27.21
C GLN A 299 -14.34 -0.46 27.43
N TYR A 300 -14.65 -0.84 28.68
CA TYR A 300 -15.93 -1.41 29.09
C TYR A 300 -16.53 -0.64 30.27
N ALA A 301 -17.87 -0.62 30.35
CA ALA A 301 -18.57 -0.08 31.51
C ALA A 301 -18.46 -1.03 32.70
N CYS A 302 -18.70 -2.32 32.44
CA CYS A 302 -18.74 -3.36 33.47
C CYS A 302 -17.69 -4.46 33.30
N THR A 303 -17.25 -5.00 34.43
CA THR A 303 -16.39 -6.19 34.49
C THR A 303 -17.01 -7.37 33.73
N SER A 304 -18.33 -7.54 33.83
CA SER A 304 -19.08 -8.59 33.12
C SER A 304 -19.06 -8.45 31.60
N ASP A 305 -18.78 -7.24 31.09
CA ASP A 305 -18.70 -7.00 29.65
C ASP A 305 -17.31 -7.31 29.10
N VAL A 306 -16.29 -7.43 29.96
CA VAL A 306 -14.93 -7.75 29.51
C VAL A 306 -14.94 -9.18 28.95
N PRO A 307 -14.59 -9.40 27.66
CA PRO A 307 -14.52 -10.73 27.10
C PRO A 307 -13.51 -11.59 27.86
N VAL A 308 -13.86 -12.85 28.10
CA VAL A 308 -12.95 -13.85 28.68
C VAL A 308 -11.72 -13.99 27.78
N ALA A 309 -10.55 -14.10 28.39
CA ALA A 309 -9.30 -14.28 27.67
C ALA A 309 -9.36 -15.55 26.80
N SER A 310 -8.99 -15.43 25.53
CA SER A 310 -8.99 -16.54 24.57
C SER A 310 -7.70 -16.52 23.74
N THR A 311 -7.25 -17.70 23.35
CA THR A 311 -6.13 -17.92 22.42
C THR A 311 -6.61 -18.30 21.01
N ALA A 312 -7.91 -18.53 20.83
CA ALA A 312 -8.47 -19.07 19.58
C ALA A 312 -8.31 -18.15 18.36
N THR A 313 -8.26 -16.82 18.57
CA THR A 313 -8.08 -15.82 17.52
C THR A 313 -6.62 -15.45 17.29
N ILE A 314 -5.71 -15.98 18.11
CA ILE A 314 -4.28 -15.66 18.01
C ILE A 314 -3.61 -16.63 17.06
N THR A 315 -2.96 -16.09 16.03
CA THR A 315 -2.12 -16.87 15.14
C THR A 315 -0.66 -16.63 15.47
N ALA A 316 0.13 -17.70 15.50
CA ALA A 316 1.56 -17.60 15.74
C ALA A 316 2.35 -18.47 14.75
N SER A 317 3.55 -18.01 14.40
CA SER A 317 4.45 -18.75 13.52
C SER A 317 5.89 -18.68 14.04
N ALA A 318 6.60 -19.79 13.97
CA ALA A 318 8.02 -19.85 14.29
C ALA A 318 8.82 -20.01 12.99
N VAL A 319 10.00 -19.37 12.94
CA VAL A 319 10.90 -19.42 11.80
C VAL A 319 12.17 -20.14 12.23
N ASN A 320 12.62 -21.10 11.42
CA ASN A 320 13.78 -21.96 11.72
C ASN A 320 13.66 -22.76 13.03
N CYS A 321 12.43 -23.03 13.46
CA CYS A 321 12.13 -23.88 14.60
C CYS A 321 11.05 -24.91 14.24
N PRO A 322 11.42 -26.14 13.86
CA PRO A 322 10.42 -27.17 13.57
C PRO A 322 9.73 -27.61 14.87
N GLY A 323 8.40 -27.67 14.86
CA GLY A 323 7.58 -28.11 15.98
C GLY A 323 6.33 -27.26 16.18
N THR A 324 5.56 -27.57 17.21
CA THR A 324 4.34 -26.84 17.55
C THR A 324 4.65 -25.57 18.32
N VAL A 325 3.90 -24.51 18.04
CA VAL A 325 3.93 -23.26 18.79
C VAL A 325 2.80 -23.27 19.82
N ASN A 326 3.10 -22.94 21.07
CA ASN A 326 2.11 -22.85 22.15
C ASN A 326 1.77 -21.39 22.46
N VAL A 327 0.50 -21.09 22.69
CA VAL A 327 0.01 -19.75 23.03
C VAL A 327 -0.67 -19.83 24.39
N THR A 328 -0.25 -19.00 25.34
CA THR A 328 -0.91 -18.82 26.65
C THR A 328 -1.38 -17.38 26.80
N VAL A 329 -2.35 -17.16 27.70
CA VAL A 329 -2.88 -15.83 28.00
C VAL A 329 -3.04 -15.64 29.51
N SER A 330 -2.74 -14.45 30.01
CA SER A 330 -2.86 -14.08 31.41
C SER A 330 -3.31 -12.63 31.58
N ASP A 331 -4.12 -12.36 32.59
CA ASP A 331 -4.61 -11.01 32.92
C ASP A 331 -3.97 -10.50 34.22
N VAL A 332 -3.54 -9.24 34.21
CA VAL A 332 -3.11 -8.51 35.41
C VAL A 332 -4.05 -7.32 35.61
N THR A 333 -4.72 -7.25 36.76
CA THR A 333 -5.67 -6.18 37.09
C THR A 333 -5.05 -5.16 38.05
N THR A 334 -5.20 -3.87 37.75
CA THR A 334 -4.66 -2.75 38.55
C THR A 334 -5.78 -1.74 38.87
N PRO A 335 -6.09 -1.49 40.17
CA PRO A 335 -5.55 -2.18 41.34
C PRO A 335 -6.00 -3.65 41.40
N ALA A 336 -5.24 -4.49 42.10
CA ALA A 336 -5.64 -5.88 42.32
C ALA A 336 -6.95 -5.91 43.13
N ASN A 337 -7.91 -6.74 42.71
CA ASN A 337 -9.25 -6.84 43.31
C ASN A 337 -9.98 -5.49 43.39
N PRO A 338 -10.28 -4.85 42.26
CA PRO A 338 -10.95 -3.55 42.25
C PRO A 338 -12.33 -3.64 42.90
N THR A 339 -12.69 -2.63 43.68
CA THR A 339 -14.02 -2.54 44.29
C THR A 339 -15.08 -2.39 43.20
N ALA A 340 -16.20 -3.08 43.32
CA ALA A 340 -17.32 -2.91 42.41
C ALA A 340 -17.72 -1.43 42.31
N GLY A 341 -17.89 -0.91 41.09
CA GLY A 341 -18.24 0.49 40.87
C GLY A 341 -17.04 1.44 40.64
N THR A 342 -15.80 0.98 40.74
CA THR A 342 -14.61 1.81 40.49
C THR A 342 -13.97 1.52 39.14
N SER A 343 -13.23 2.50 38.61
CA SER A 343 -12.45 2.31 37.40
C SER A 343 -11.14 1.59 37.69
N TYR A 344 -10.76 0.66 36.82
CA TYR A 344 -9.52 -0.10 36.90
C TYR A 344 -9.05 -0.53 35.50
N THR A 345 -7.80 -1.00 35.40
CA THR A 345 -7.22 -1.48 34.13
C THR A 345 -6.87 -2.95 34.22
N ILE A 346 -7.15 -3.71 33.17
CA ILE A 346 -6.66 -5.07 32.95
C ILE A 346 -5.61 -5.01 31.84
N VAL A 347 -4.41 -5.51 32.11
CA VAL A 347 -3.38 -5.77 31.09
C VAL A 347 -3.43 -7.26 30.77
N ARG A 348 -3.91 -7.59 29.57
CA ARG A 348 -3.98 -8.96 29.06
C ARG A 348 -2.73 -9.25 28.24
N THR A 349 -2.00 -10.30 28.60
CA THR A 349 -0.73 -10.67 27.98
C THR A 349 -0.86 -12.03 27.32
N TRP A 350 -0.59 -12.09 26.02
CA TRP A 350 -0.40 -13.36 25.30
C TRP A 350 1.09 -13.68 25.24
N THR A 351 1.44 -14.91 25.59
CA THR A 351 2.80 -15.43 25.49
C THR A 351 2.82 -16.57 24.50
N VAL A 352 3.70 -16.47 23.50
CA VAL A 352 3.93 -17.50 22.51
C VAL A 352 5.28 -18.14 22.79
N THR A 353 5.31 -19.47 22.83
CA THR A 353 6.53 -20.25 23.01
C THR A 353 6.68 -21.24 21.86
N ASP A 354 7.81 -21.19 21.15
CA ASP A 354 8.12 -22.17 20.10
C ASP A 354 8.76 -23.45 20.67
N ALA A 355 8.93 -24.47 19.82
CA ALA A 355 9.54 -25.75 20.20
C ALA A 355 11.03 -25.66 20.58
N CYS A 356 11.68 -24.53 20.28
CA CYS A 356 13.08 -24.26 20.57
C CYS A 356 13.25 -23.49 21.89
N GLY A 357 12.13 -23.17 22.56
CA GLY A 357 12.10 -22.42 23.82
C GLY A 357 12.19 -20.91 23.67
N ASN A 358 12.07 -20.36 22.45
CA ASN A 358 11.97 -18.92 22.29
C ASN A 358 10.57 -18.44 22.61
N THR A 359 10.50 -17.26 23.23
CA THR A 359 9.24 -16.64 23.61
C THR A 359 9.05 -15.27 22.97
N ARG A 360 7.79 -14.92 22.70
CA ARG A 360 7.37 -13.55 22.35
C ARG A 360 6.08 -13.21 23.06
N THR A 361 5.96 -11.98 23.51
CA THR A 361 4.79 -11.48 24.23
C THR A 361 4.12 -10.35 23.47
N ALA A 362 2.81 -10.23 23.62
CA ALA A 362 2.05 -9.07 23.19
C ALA A 362 0.97 -8.77 24.23
N THR A 363 0.60 -7.49 24.37
CA THR A 363 -0.33 -7.04 25.40
C THR A 363 -1.51 -6.27 24.82
N GLN A 364 -2.65 -6.36 25.49
CA GLN A 364 -3.83 -5.52 25.28
C GLN A 364 -4.14 -4.81 26.60
N GLN A 365 -4.35 -3.50 26.53
CA GLN A 365 -4.85 -2.73 27.66
C GLN A 365 -6.38 -2.66 27.61
N ILE A 366 -7.04 -2.96 28.72
CA ILE A 366 -8.50 -2.91 28.85
C ILE A 366 -8.84 -2.00 30.03
N VAL A 367 -9.62 -0.95 29.78
CA VAL A 367 -10.08 -0.02 30.82
C VAL A 367 -11.52 -0.35 31.21
N VAL A 368 -11.78 -0.61 32.48
CA VAL A 368 -13.13 -0.75 33.02
C VAL A 368 -13.46 0.52 33.78
N THR A 369 -14.59 1.17 33.48
CA THR A 369 -14.94 2.46 34.08
C THR A 369 -15.72 2.34 35.40
N GLY A 370 -16.34 1.19 35.68
CA GLY A 370 -17.08 0.96 36.91
C GLY A 370 -18.47 1.62 36.96
N THR A 371 -18.95 2.19 35.86
CA THR A 371 -20.24 2.92 35.81
C THR A 371 -21.47 2.01 35.64
N CYS A 372 -21.39 0.78 36.14
CA CYS A 372 -22.45 -0.22 36.06
C CYS A 372 -23.70 0.23 36.82
N SER A 373 -24.74 0.67 36.09
CA SER A 373 -26.07 0.76 36.66
C SER A 373 -26.73 -0.62 36.63
N PRO A 374 -27.25 -1.15 37.75
CA PRO A 374 -28.09 -2.34 37.71
C PRO A 374 -29.42 -1.95 37.05
N THR A 375 -29.70 -2.47 35.87
CA THR A 375 -31.03 -2.39 35.27
C THR A 375 -31.96 -3.34 36.06
N THR A 376 -32.73 -2.83 37.03
CA THR A 376 -33.84 -3.58 37.63
C THR A 376 -34.94 -3.77 36.60
N THR A 377 -34.75 -4.76 35.73
CA THR A 377 -35.70 -5.08 34.67
C THR A 377 -36.54 -6.28 35.11
N THR A 378 -37.83 -6.07 35.34
CA THR A 378 -38.81 -7.16 35.48
C THR A 378 -39.08 -7.80 34.13
N CYS A 379 -38.99 -9.12 34.06
CA CYS A 379 -39.23 -9.91 32.85
C CYS A 379 -40.68 -10.39 32.77
N GLY A 380 -41.31 -10.19 31.61
CA GLY A 380 -42.72 -10.50 31.35
C GLY A 380 -43.39 -9.42 30.49
N SER A 381 -44.63 -9.68 30.07
CA SER A 381 -45.44 -8.68 29.37
C SER A 381 -45.89 -7.57 30.32
N PRO A 382 -46.02 -6.32 29.84
CA PRO A 382 -46.62 -5.24 30.63
C PRO A 382 -48.01 -5.62 31.14
N THR A 383 -48.31 -5.35 32.42
CA THR A 383 -49.58 -5.70 33.08
C THR A 383 -50.81 -5.23 32.31
N ALA A 384 -50.73 -4.06 31.66
CA ALA A 384 -51.81 -3.49 30.86
C ALA A 384 -52.16 -4.30 29.58
N THR A 385 -51.30 -5.24 29.18
CA THR A 385 -51.51 -6.06 27.97
C THR A 385 -51.95 -7.49 28.27
N LEU A 386 -51.97 -7.89 29.55
CA LEU A 386 -52.32 -9.26 29.95
C LEU A 386 -53.78 -9.59 29.58
N GLY A 387 -54.01 -10.84 29.16
CA GLY A 387 -55.29 -11.33 28.64
C GLY A 387 -55.43 -11.24 27.11
N GLN A 388 -54.50 -10.58 26.41
CA GLN A 388 -54.37 -10.66 24.95
C GLN A 388 -53.49 -11.85 24.54
N PRO A 389 -53.53 -12.31 23.27
CA PRO A 389 -52.59 -13.32 22.78
C PRO A 389 -51.14 -12.89 23.02
N LEU A 390 -50.29 -13.82 23.48
CA LEU A 390 -48.86 -13.57 23.64
C LEU A 390 -48.28 -13.08 22.31
N ASN A 391 -47.50 -12.02 22.35
CA ASN A 391 -46.82 -11.47 21.18
C ASN A 391 -45.41 -11.02 21.55
N LEU A 392 -44.46 -11.29 20.65
CA LEU A 392 -43.07 -10.88 20.77
C LEU A 392 -42.85 -9.65 19.89
N VAL A 393 -42.34 -8.58 20.48
CA VAL A 393 -42.15 -7.29 19.80
C VAL A 393 -40.68 -6.94 19.69
N ALA A 394 -40.38 -5.84 18.99
CA ALA A 394 -39.02 -5.38 18.77
C ALA A 394 -38.21 -5.38 20.09
N PRO A 395 -37.05 -6.06 20.12
CA PRO A 395 -36.23 -6.11 21.32
C PRO A 395 -35.54 -4.77 21.57
N THR A 396 -35.05 -4.57 22.79
CA THR A 396 -34.11 -3.48 23.08
C THR A 396 -32.70 -4.02 22.94
N TYR A 397 -31.84 -3.34 22.20
CA TYR A 397 -30.44 -3.70 22.07
C TYR A 397 -29.56 -2.46 22.20
N SER A 398 -28.49 -2.58 23.00
CA SER A 398 -27.48 -1.55 23.14
C SER A 398 -26.24 -1.94 22.35
N CYS A 399 -25.89 -1.12 21.36
CA CYS A 399 -24.73 -1.35 20.49
C CYS A 399 -23.40 -1.18 21.21
N THR A 400 -23.41 -0.35 22.25
CA THR A 400 -22.24 -0.06 23.07
C THR A 400 -22.01 -1.17 24.09
N THR A 401 -23.06 -1.64 24.78
CA THR A 401 -22.92 -2.62 25.87
C THR A 401 -23.16 -4.07 25.42
N ARG A 402 -23.79 -4.29 24.25
CA ARG A 402 -24.28 -5.58 23.73
C ARG A 402 -25.43 -6.19 24.53
N GLU A 403 -25.97 -5.45 25.49
CA GLU A 403 -27.13 -5.87 26.27
C GLU A 403 -28.36 -5.97 25.36
N PHE A 404 -29.02 -7.10 25.44
CA PHE A 404 -30.20 -7.44 24.65
C PHE A 404 -31.37 -7.77 25.57
N LYS A 405 -32.53 -7.19 25.31
CA LYS A 405 -33.77 -7.43 26.05
C LYS A 405 -34.89 -7.91 25.14
N PHE A 406 -35.44 -9.08 25.46
CA PHE A 406 -36.69 -9.57 24.87
C PHE A 406 -37.87 -8.73 25.39
N ASN A 407 -38.68 -8.22 24.47
CA ASN A 407 -39.88 -7.44 24.81
C ASN A 407 -41.14 -8.21 24.36
N THR A 408 -42.08 -8.41 25.28
CA THR A 408 -43.34 -9.13 25.02
C THR A 408 -44.55 -8.28 25.38
N THR A 409 -45.69 -8.60 24.78
CA THR A 409 -47.03 -8.08 25.12
C THR A 409 -48.02 -9.23 25.15
N GLY A 410 -49.18 -9.07 25.80
CA GLY A 410 -50.15 -10.16 25.91
C GLY A 410 -49.75 -11.22 26.92
N GLY A 411 -50.32 -12.41 26.79
CA GLY A 411 -50.09 -13.53 27.68
C GLY A 411 -50.94 -13.51 28.94
N ASP A 412 -50.82 -14.56 29.74
CA ASP A 412 -51.65 -14.81 30.92
C ASP A 412 -50.98 -14.44 32.26
N GLY A 413 -49.76 -13.89 32.21
CA GLY A 413 -48.98 -13.48 33.38
C GLY A 413 -48.14 -14.59 34.02
N SER A 414 -48.22 -15.83 33.51
CA SER A 414 -47.28 -16.89 33.90
C SER A 414 -45.87 -16.65 33.32
N PRO A 415 -44.80 -17.31 33.83
CA PRO A 415 -43.45 -17.13 33.31
C PRO A 415 -43.34 -17.42 31.80
N ILE A 416 -42.62 -16.56 31.08
CA ILE A 416 -42.34 -16.71 29.64
C ILE A 416 -40.92 -17.25 29.49
N THR A 417 -40.71 -18.22 28.62
CA THR A 417 -39.39 -18.74 28.26
C THR A 417 -38.91 -18.10 26.95
N PHE A 418 -37.76 -17.46 26.98
CA PHE A 418 -37.13 -16.75 25.85
C PHE A 418 -35.92 -17.50 25.31
N SER A 419 -35.74 -17.51 23.99
CA SER A 419 -34.50 -17.97 23.37
C SER A 419 -34.23 -17.28 22.04
N ALA A 420 -32.96 -17.19 21.67
CA ALA A 420 -32.52 -16.77 20.34
C ALA A 420 -31.12 -17.31 20.05
N VAL A 421 -30.94 -17.91 18.87
CA VAL A 421 -29.65 -18.45 18.44
C VAL A 421 -28.61 -17.32 18.40
N GLY A 422 -27.48 -17.50 19.09
CA GLY A 422 -26.41 -16.49 19.19
C GLY A 422 -26.64 -15.38 20.23
N ILE A 423 -27.73 -15.44 21.00
CA ILE A 423 -28.05 -14.49 22.08
C ILE A 423 -28.29 -15.22 23.41
N SER A 424 -29.18 -16.23 23.44
CA SER A 424 -29.47 -16.98 24.66
C SER A 424 -30.04 -18.37 24.40
N VAL A 425 -29.74 -19.31 25.32
CA VAL A 425 -30.48 -20.57 25.47
C VAL A 425 -31.84 -20.31 26.13
N PRO A 426 -32.83 -21.22 26.01
CA PRO A 426 -34.14 -21.09 26.65
C PRO A 426 -34.04 -20.73 28.14
N SER A 427 -34.57 -19.56 28.52
CA SER A 427 -34.47 -19.00 29.87
C SER A 427 -35.70 -18.14 30.21
N THR A 428 -36.05 -18.03 31.50
CA THR A 428 -37.07 -17.07 31.97
C THR A 428 -36.53 -15.66 32.15
N ASN A 429 -35.22 -15.46 32.01
CA ASN A 429 -34.60 -14.15 31.98
C ASN A 429 -34.76 -13.53 30.58
N CYS A 430 -35.37 -12.35 30.53
CA CYS A 430 -35.57 -11.55 29.33
C CYS A 430 -34.36 -10.68 28.97
N LEU A 431 -33.32 -10.64 29.82
CA LEU A 431 -32.04 -10.02 29.51
C LEU A 431 -31.02 -11.08 29.08
N ALA A 432 -30.23 -10.74 28.06
CA ALA A 432 -29.16 -11.55 27.54
C ALA A 432 -28.05 -10.67 26.94
N MET A 433 -26.92 -11.28 26.58
CA MET A 433 -25.84 -10.61 25.87
C MET A 433 -25.69 -11.24 24.49
N VAL A 434 -25.60 -10.42 23.46
CA VAL A 434 -25.23 -10.91 22.13
C VAL A 434 -23.76 -11.31 22.14
N ASP A 435 -23.44 -12.46 21.52
CA ASP A 435 -22.06 -12.93 21.35
C ASP A 435 -21.14 -11.82 20.81
N ALA A 436 -19.89 -11.79 21.26
CA ALA A 436 -18.96 -10.71 20.93
C ALA A 436 -18.70 -10.58 19.43
N GLY A 437 -18.57 -11.70 18.71
CA GLY A 437 -18.36 -11.71 17.26
C GLY A 437 -19.61 -11.26 16.51
N ILE A 438 -20.78 -11.75 16.92
CA ILE A 438 -22.07 -11.31 16.32
C ILE A 438 -22.29 -9.80 16.60
N ALA A 439 -21.97 -9.32 17.79
CA ALA A 439 -22.11 -7.91 18.16
C ALA A 439 -21.11 -7.00 17.44
N GLU A 440 -19.89 -7.49 17.19
CA GLU A 440 -18.90 -6.82 16.35
C GLU A 440 -19.37 -6.74 14.91
N ASP A 441 -19.85 -7.86 14.35
CA ASP A 441 -20.43 -7.89 13.01
C ASP A 441 -21.64 -6.95 12.89
N ILE A 442 -22.50 -6.86 13.93
CA ILE A 442 -23.61 -5.91 14.01
C ILE A 442 -23.11 -4.45 14.02
N ARG A 443 -22.10 -4.14 14.85
CA ARG A 443 -21.53 -2.78 14.96
C ARG A 443 -20.83 -2.35 13.67
N GLU A 444 -20.10 -3.25 13.04
CA GLU A 444 -19.33 -3.03 11.81
C GLU A 444 -20.17 -3.18 10.54
N GLN A 445 -21.49 -3.40 10.70
CA GLN A 445 -22.44 -3.55 9.61
C GLN A 445 -22.04 -4.64 8.62
N LYS A 446 -21.50 -5.76 9.12
CA LYS A 446 -20.97 -6.82 8.25
C LYS A 446 -22.11 -7.52 7.48
N PRO A 447 -21.90 -7.85 6.20
CA PRO A 447 -22.93 -8.48 5.37
C PRO A 447 -23.40 -9.86 5.83
N ASN A 448 -22.63 -10.55 6.69
CA ASN A 448 -22.94 -11.89 7.19
C ASN A 448 -23.93 -11.89 8.36
N VAL A 449 -24.31 -10.73 8.93
CA VAL A 449 -25.32 -10.64 9.98
C VAL A 449 -26.71 -10.85 9.40
N GLN A 450 -27.23 -12.07 9.54
CA GLN A 450 -28.60 -12.41 9.18
C GLN A 450 -29.59 -11.98 10.27
N PRO A 451 -30.88 -11.74 9.95
CA PRO A 451 -31.90 -11.48 10.95
C PRO A 451 -31.98 -12.62 11.98
N ILE A 452 -31.93 -12.26 13.26
CA ILE A 452 -31.94 -13.24 14.36
C ILE A 452 -33.40 -13.52 14.73
N THR A 453 -33.76 -14.81 14.72
CA THR A 453 -35.12 -15.22 15.15
C THR A 453 -35.17 -15.32 16.67
N LEU A 454 -35.98 -14.46 17.26
CA LEU A 454 -36.32 -14.48 18.68
C LEU A 454 -37.52 -15.38 18.90
N THR A 455 -37.55 -16.08 20.02
CA THR A 455 -38.67 -16.94 20.42
C THR A 455 -39.09 -16.60 21.84
N ALA A 456 -40.41 -16.57 22.08
CA ALA A 456 -41.01 -16.52 23.40
C ALA A 456 -42.09 -17.59 23.49
N THR A 457 -42.04 -18.42 24.53
CA THR A 457 -42.99 -19.50 24.76
C THR A 457 -43.63 -19.38 26.13
N GLN A 458 -44.96 -19.40 26.17
CA GLN A 458 -45.76 -19.39 27.40
C GLN A 458 -46.84 -20.47 27.28
N ASN A 459 -46.90 -21.40 28.25
CA ASN A 459 -47.89 -22.49 28.29
C ASN A 459 -48.05 -23.28 26.97
N GLY A 460 -46.93 -23.53 26.28
CA GLY A 460 -46.90 -24.29 25.03
C GLY A 460 -47.22 -23.47 23.76
N VAL A 461 -47.59 -22.20 23.89
CA VAL A 461 -47.74 -21.27 22.76
C VAL A 461 -46.42 -20.57 22.49
N THR A 462 -45.86 -20.75 21.31
CA THR A 462 -44.61 -20.12 20.87
C THR A 462 -44.88 -19.02 19.84
N VAL A 463 -44.33 -17.84 20.08
CA VAL A 463 -44.31 -16.73 19.12
C VAL A 463 -42.88 -16.37 18.74
N THR A 464 -42.72 -15.90 17.51
CA THR A 464 -41.42 -15.53 16.95
C THR A 464 -41.38 -14.07 16.52
N TYR A 465 -40.18 -13.49 16.56
CA TYR A 465 -39.91 -12.15 16.03
C TYR A 465 -38.58 -12.19 15.27
N SER A 466 -38.58 -11.76 14.00
CA SER A 466 -37.36 -11.64 13.22
C SER A 466 -36.71 -10.28 13.48
N TRP A 467 -35.61 -10.26 14.24
CA TRP A 467 -34.93 -9.04 14.61
C TRP A 467 -33.85 -8.67 13.58
N ASN A 468 -34.01 -7.51 12.97
CA ASN A 468 -32.95 -6.88 12.17
C ASN A 468 -31.88 -6.29 13.10
N ALA A 469 -30.86 -7.09 13.42
CA ALA A 469 -29.81 -6.70 14.34
C ALA A 469 -28.93 -5.55 13.83
N LEU A 470 -28.68 -5.49 12.51
CA LEU A 470 -27.94 -4.39 11.87
C LEU A 470 -28.61 -3.03 12.05
N GLY A 471 -29.95 -3.00 12.03
CA GLY A 471 -30.74 -1.79 12.21
C GLY A 471 -30.70 -1.21 13.62
N ALA A 472 -30.17 -1.92 14.61
CA ALA A 472 -30.15 -1.47 16.00
C ALA A 472 -29.04 -0.45 16.31
N CYS A 473 -28.00 -0.34 15.47
CA CYS A 473 -26.80 0.47 15.73
C CYS A 473 -26.55 1.63 14.76
N GLY A 474 -27.46 1.84 13.79
CA GLY A 474 -27.39 2.95 12.84
C GLY A 474 -27.97 4.24 13.41
N THR A 475 -27.30 5.37 13.19
CA THR A 475 -27.79 6.69 13.59
C THR A 475 -28.86 7.22 12.61
N THR A 476 -30.07 7.44 13.16
CA THR A 476 -31.23 8.23 12.68
C THR A 476 -32.23 7.63 11.65
N PRO A 477 -33.54 7.99 11.75
CA PRO A 477 -34.68 7.12 11.43
C PRO A 477 -35.26 7.35 10.03
N VAL A 478 -35.73 6.28 9.37
CA VAL A 478 -36.47 6.36 8.10
C VAL A 478 -37.77 5.55 8.16
N THR A 479 -38.84 6.23 7.76
CA THR A 479 -40.24 5.82 7.53
C THR A 479 -40.34 4.62 6.55
N PRO A 480 -41.48 3.91 6.48
CA PRO A 480 -41.57 2.61 5.81
C PRO A 480 -41.44 2.74 4.28
N VAL A 481 -40.46 2.06 3.67
CA VAL A 481 -40.25 2.08 2.21
C VAL A 481 -40.19 0.65 1.66
N GLY A 482 -40.98 0.40 0.60
CA GLY A 482 -41.21 -0.91 -0.01
C GLY A 482 -39.99 -1.56 -0.65
N SER A 483 -40.15 -2.83 -1.06
CA SER A 483 -39.12 -3.65 -1.68
C SER A 483 -38.45 -2.96 -2.89
N LEU A 484 -37.11 -2.97 -2.94
CA LEU A 484 -36.33 -2.46 -4.07
C LEU A 484 -36.76 -3.15 -5.36
N THR A 485 -36.98 -2.37 -6.42
CA THR A 485 -37.26 -2.87 -7.77
C THR A 485 -36.39 -2.12 -8.77
N LEU A 486 -35.78 -2.84 -9.72
CA LEU A 486 -35.07 -2.27 -10.86
C LEU A 486 -36.04 -2.10 -12.03
N ILE A 487 -36.10 -0.91 -12.61
CA ILE A 487 -37.04 -0.56 -13.69
C ILE A 487 -36.27 -0.16 -14.95
N ALA A 488 -37.00 0.12 -16.04
CA ALA A 488 -36.41 0.51 -17.32
C ALA A 488 -35.44 1.70 -17.14
N PRO A 489 -34.20 1.62 -17.68
CA PRO A 489 -33.21 2.69 -17.55
C PRO A 489 -33.59 3.90 -18.41
N ASP A 490 -33.13 5.08 -18.01
CA ASP A 490 -33.14 6.22 -18.92
C ASP A 490 -31.94 6.06 -19.87
N TYR A 491 -32.20 6.06 -21.17
CA TYR A 491 -31.16 5.80 -22.17
C TYR A 491 -31.30 6.70 -23.39
N ASN A 492 -30.19 7.30 -23.81
CA ASN A 492 -30.10 8.16 -24.99
C ASN A 492 -29.38 7.42 -26.13
N CYS A 493 -30.10 7.08 -27.19
CA CYS A 493 -29.58 6.32 -28.33
C CYS A 493 -28.38 6.98 -29.04
N SER A 494 -28.39 8.32 -29.15
CA SER A 494 -27.37 9.05 -29.91
C SER A 494 -26.10 9.23 -29.09
N THR A 495 -26.25 9.58 -27.81
CA THR A 495 -25.10 9.85 -26.95
C THR A 495 -24.57 8.59 -26.31
N GLY A 496 -25.40 7.60 -25.96
CA GLY A 496 -25.02 6.41 -25.19
C GLY A 496 -25.13 6.57 -23.68
N SER A 497 -25.55 7.75 -23.20
CA SER A 497 -25.81 8.00 -21.78
C SER A 497 -26.88 7.04 -21.26
N PHE A 498 -26.56 6.38 -20.15
CA PHE A 498 -27.37 5.35 -19.53
C PHE A 498 -27.51 5.66 -18.04
N LEU A 499 -28.72 5.62 -17.50
CA LEU A 499 -28.98 5.82 -16.07
C LEU A 499 -29.79 4.64 -15.56
N PHE A 500 -29.24 3.91 -14.58
CA PHE A 500 -29.99 2.91 -13.84
C PHE A 500 -31.14 3.58 -13.08
N ARG A 501 -32.32 2.97 -13.14
CA ARG A 501 -33.53 3.47 -12.49
C ARG A 501 -34.07 2.40 -11.55
N THR A 502 -34.32 2.80 -10.31
CA THR A 502 -34.94 1.93 -9.29
C THR A 502 -36.15 2.61 -8.67
N SER A 503 -37.10 1.82 -8.19
CA SER A 503 -38.22 2.26 -7.37
C SER A 503 -38.28 1.47 -6.07
N GLY A 504 -38.69 2.11 -4.97
CA GLY A 504 -38.62 1.51 -3.64
C GLY A 504 -37.20 1.50 -3.08
N GLY A 505 -36.92 0.60 -2.14
CA GLY A 505 -35.63 0.50 -1.45
C GLY A 505 -35.60 1.23 -0.12
N ASN A 506 -34.67 0.87 0.75
CA ASN A 506 -34.66 1.27 2.17
C ASN A 506 -33.77 2.48 2.47
N SER A 507 -33.55 3.35 1.48
CA SER A 507 -32.70 4.56 1.54
C SER A 507 -31.19 4.37 1.80
N SER A 508 -30.69 3.13 1.90
CA SER A 508 -29.23 2.88 1.84
C SER A 508 -28.70 3.01 0.41
N PRO A 509 -27.38 3.20 0.20
CA PRO A 509 -26.80 3.25 -1.15
C PRO A 509 -27.12 1.97 -1.94
N ILE A 510 -27.63 2.13 -3.15
CA ILE A 510 -27.90 1.02 -4.08
C ILE A 510 -26.67 0.83 -4.95
N GLU A 511 -26.20 -0.40 -5.09
CA GLU A 511 -25.16 -0.76 -6.04
C GLU A 511 -25.80 -1.29 -7.33
N TYR A 512 -25.25 -0.91 -8.48
CA TYR A 512 -25.71 -1.27 -9.81
C TYR A 512 -24.63 -2.02 -10.57
N MET A 513 -25.03 -2.95 -11.42
CA MET A 513 -24.15 -3.68 -12.31
C MET A 513 -24.90 -4.01 -13.61
N ALA A 514 -24.20 -3.95 -14.74
CA ALA A 514 -24.70 -4.52 -15.98
C ALA A 514 -23.52 -5.07 -16.77
N ILE A 515 -23.56 -6.37 -17.06
CA ILE A 515 -22.50 -7.04 -17.82
C ILE A 515 -22.41 -6.40 -19.20
N GLY A 516 -21.22 -5.92 -19.57
CA GLY A 516 -21.01 -5.16 -20.81
C GLY A 516 -21.21 -3.64 -20.70
N ILE A 517 -21.54 -3.11 -19.52
CA ILE A 517 -21.64 -1.66 -19.23
C ILE A 517 -20.77 -1.29 -18.02
N THR A 518 -20.93 -1.95 -16.87
CA THR A 518 -20.18 -1.66 -15.64
C THR A 518 -20.14 -2.85 -14.67
N GLY A 519 -19.06 -2.93 -13.87
CA GLY A 519 -19.05 -3.71 -12.62
C GLY A 519 -19.90 -3.06 -11.52
N TRP A 520 -19.95 -3.66 -10.33
CA TRP A 520 -20.72 -3.11 -9.20
C TRP A 520 -20.26 -1.69 -8.84
N THR A 521 -21.21 -0.75 -8.79
CA THR A 521 -20.95 0.67 -8.53
C THR A 521 -22.15 1.34 -7.89
N THR A 522 -21.94 2.36 -7.05
CA THR A 522 -23.02 3.18 -6.47
C THR A 522 -23.42 4.34 -7.36
N ASN A 523 -22.71 4.59 -8.46
CA ASN A 523 -23.06 5.62 -9.44
C ASN A 523 -24.09 5.05 -10.43
N PRO A 524 -25.35 5.53 -10.43
CA PRO A 524 -26.35 5.02 -11.36
C PRO A 524 -26.15 5.50 -12.80
N ASN A 525 -25.35 6.55 -13.03
CA ASN A 525 -25.05 7.06 -14.37
C ASN A 525 -23.88 6.30 -14.97
N GLN A 526 -24.12 5.68 -16.13
CA GLN A 526 -23.19 4.90 -16.92
C GLN A 526 -23.30 5.25 -18.41
N PHE A 527 -22.62 4.48 -19.25
CA PHE A 527 -22.60 4.68 -20.69
C PHE A 527 -22.56 3.34 -21.43
N VAL A 528 -23.33 3.22 -22.52
CA VAL A 528 -23.29 2.04 -23.41
C VAL A 528 -22.38 2.33 -24.60
N ASP A 529 -21.36 1.50 -24.78
CA ASP A 529 -20.37 1.67 -25.85
C ASP A 529 -20.98 1.57 -27.25
N ALA A 530 -20.42 2.36 -28.18
CA ALA A 530 -20.94 2.54 -29.55
C ALA A 530 -21.17 1.23 -30.32
N GLU A 531 -20.36 0.20 -30.06
CA GLU A 531 -20.49 -1.13 -30.64
C GLU A 531 -21.83 -1.78 -30.28
N ILE A 532 -22.16 -1.85 -28.99
CA ILE A 532 -23.45 -2.35 -28.51
C ILE A 532 -24.59 -1.45 -29.01
N ARG A 533 -24.38 -0.12 -29.12
CA ARG A 533 -25.41 0.84 -29.57
C ARG A 533 -25.81 0.71 -31.03
N THR A 534 -24.89 0.29 -31.89
CA THR A 534 -25.09 0.26 -33.35
C THR A 534 -25.23 -1.15 -33.92
N ALA A 535 -24.88 -2.18 -33.16
CA ALA A 535 -25.07 -3.58 -33.53
C ALA A 535 -26.56 -3.92 -33.71
N ALA A 536 -26.93 -4.32 -34.94
CA ALA A 536 -28.30 -4.69 -35.29
C ALA A 536 -28.78 -5.96 -34.58
N ASP A 537 -27.85 -6.80 -34.14
CA ASP A 537 -28.04 -8.07 -33.44
C ASP A 537 -27.76 -7.98 -31.93
N ALA A 538 -27.64 -6.77 -31.36
CA ALA A 538 -27.39 -6.58 -29.93
C ALA A 538 -28.44 -7.31 -29.07
N GLN A 539 -27.97 -8.24 -28.25
CA GLN A 539 -28.82 -9.04 -27.36
C GLN A 539 -29.31 -8.20 -26.18
N PRO A 540 -30.47 -8.55 -25.56
CA PRO A 540 -30.93 -7.90 -24.33
C PRO A 540 -29.90 -8.00 -23.20
N LEU A 541 -29.67 -6.89 -22.50
CA LEU A 541 -28.71 -6.78 -21.40
C LEU A 541 -29.41 -7.02 -20.06
N THR A 542 -28.77 -7.75 -19.16
CA THR A 542 -29.28 -7.94 -17.79
C THR A 542 -28.70 -6.87 -16.88
N LEU A 543 -29.58 -6.00 -16.40
CA LEU A 543 -29.29 -5.01 -15.36
C LEU A 543 -29.49 -5.65 -14.00
N ARG A 544 -28.63 -5.32 -13.05
CA ARG A 544 -28.68 -5.79 -11.67
C ARG A 544 -28.57 -4.59 -10.74
N ALA A 545 -29.36 -4.60 -9.68
CA ALA A 545 -29.19 -3.69 -8.57
C ALA A 545 -29.29 -4.48 -7.28
N ARG A 546 -28.44 -4.17 -6.32
CA ARG A 546 -28.50 -4.77 -4.99
C ARG A 546 -28.50 -3.70 -3.92
N GLN A 547 -29.29 -3.95 -2.89
CA GLN A 547 -29.34 -3.13 -1.69
C GLN A 547 -29.43 -4.10 -0.51
N ASN A 548 -28.45 -4.03 0.39
CA ASN A 548 -28.32 -4.93 1.53
C ASN A 548 -28.40 -6.44 1.16
N GLY A 549 -27.76 -6.83 0.05
CA GLY A 549 -27.66 -8.22 -0.39
C GLY A 549 -28.89 -8.79 -1.12
N VAL A 550 -30.00 -8.05 -1.20
CA VAL A 550 -31.15 -8.42 -2.05
C VAL A 550 -30.88 -7.89 -3.47
N GLU A 551 -30.61 -8.81 -4.40
CA GLU A 551 -30.39 -8.49 -5.81
C GLU A 551 -31.72 -8.56 -6.58
N VAL A 552 -32.03 -7.49 -7.31
CA VAL A 552 -33.10 -7.44 -8.28
C VAL A 552 -32.52 -7.28 -9.67
N THR A 553 -33.18 -7.90 -10.65
CA THR A 553 -32.72 -7.91 -12.04
C THR A 553 -33.77 -7.31 -12.96
N TYR A 554 -33.31 -6.70 -14.05
CA TYR A 554 -34.16 -6.16 -15.11
C TYR A 554 -33.51 -6.47 -16.46
N VAL A 555 -34.22 -7.14 -17.36
CA VAL A 555 -33.72 -7.44 -18.71
C VAL A 555 -34.12 -6.29 -19.64
N TRP A 556 -33.13 -5.55 -20.12
CA TRP A 556 -33.30 -4.38 -20.97
C TRP A 556 -32.95 -4.69 -22.42
N ASN A 557 -33.88 -4.46 -23.34
CA ASN A 557 -33.67 -4.65 -24.78
C ASN A 557 -33.41 -3.31 -25.47
N ILE A 558 -32.14 -3.03 -25.75
CA ILE A 558 -31.70 -1.81 -26.43
C ILE A 558 -32.30 -1.64 -27.83
N ARG A 559 -32.56 -2.74 -28.57
CA ARG A 559 -33.13 -2.68 -29.93
C ARG A 559 -34.61 -2.33 -29.94
N ALA A 560 -35.33 -2.64 -28.86
CA ALA A 560 -36.73 -2.23 -28.71
C ALA A 560 -36.86 -0.72 -28.45
N GLN A 561 -35.87 -0.11 -27.78
CA GLN A 561 -35.86 1.33 -27.47
C GLN A 561 -35.17 2.18 -28.54
N CYS A 562 -34.18 1.60 -29.25
CA CYS A 562 -33.42 2.24 -30.32
C CYS A 562 -33.34 1.31 -31.54
N PRO A 563 -34.34 1.31 -32.44
CA PRO A 563 -34.29 0.54 -33.67
C PRO A 563 -33.16 1.05 -34.58
N VAL A 564 -32.32 0.16 -35.09
CA VAL A 564 -31.34 0.51 -36.13
C VAL A 564 -31.90 0.13 -37.50
N GLY A 565 -32.11 1.13 -38.36
CA GLY A 565 -32.63 0.95 -39.71
C GLY A 565 -31.61 1.38 -40.75
N GLY A 566 -31.29 0.47 -41.68
CA GLY A 566 -30.64 0.81 -42.95
C GLY A 566 -29.13 0.56 -43.02
N THR A 567 -28.75 -0.30 -43.96
CA THR A 567 -27.40 -0.55 -44.48
C THR A 567 -26.66 0.74 -44.85
N GLN A 568 -25.41 0.89 -44.41
CA GLN A 568 -24.45 1.75 -45.10
C GLN A 568 -23.02 1.15 -45.09
N THR A 569 -22.44 1.21 -46.28
CA THR A 569 -21.21 0.61 -46.82
C THR A 569 -19.93 1.21 -46.21
N PRO A 570 -18.77 0.51 -46.22
CA PRO A 570 -17.55 0.96 -45.57
C PRO A 570 -16.74 1.94 -46.44
N THR A 571 -16.37 3.09 -45.86
CA THR A 571 -15.35 4.06 -46.35
C THR A 571 -14.88 4.85 -45.13
N THR A 572 -13.62 5.10 -44.78
CA THR A 572 -12.29 4.94 -45.41
C THR A 572 -11.27 4.97 -44.26
N VAL A 573 -10.24 4.12 -44.33
CA VAL A 573 -9.19 3.96 -43.31
C VAL A 573 -8.22 5.14 -43.34
N GLY A 574 -8.08 5.85 -42.22
CA GLY A 574 -7.02 6.85 -41.99
C GLY A 574 -6.04 6.36 -40.92
N ALA A 575 -4.80 6.86 -40.89
CA ALA A 575 -3.88 6.56 -39.79
C ALA A 575 -4.44 7.09 -38.46
N LEU A 576 -4.30 6.32 -37.38
CA LEU A 576 -4.70 6.77 -36.04
C LEU A 576 -3.92 8.04 -35.68
N GLN A 577 -4.59 9.07 -35.22
CA GLN A 577 -3.99 10.33 -34.76
C GLN A 577 -4.66 10.82 -33.48
N PHE A 578 -3.92 11.54 -32.65
CA PHE A 578 -4.50 12.26 -31.51
C PHE A 578 -5.08 13.60 -31.93
N VAL A 579 -6.15 13.99 -31.24
CA VAL A 579 -6.73 15.33 -31.25
C VAL A 579 -6.68 15.87 -29.83
N ALA A 580 -6.68 17.20 -29.66
CA ALA A 580 -6.68 17.82 -28.34
C ALA A 580 -7.81 17.25 -27.45
N PRO A 581 -7.52 16.85 -26.19
CA PRO A 581 -8.52 16.26 -25.31
C PRO A 581 -9.55 17.30 -24.83
N ASP A 582 -10.74 16.84 -24.48
CA ASP A 582 -11.68 17.69 -23.71
C ASP A 582 -11.29 17.65 -22.24
N TYR A 583 -11.26 18.82 -21.59
CA TYR A 583 -10.96 18.90 -20.18
C TYR A 583 -11.78 19.98 -19.47
N ASN A 584 -12.32 19.64 -18.30
CA ASN A 584 -13.05 20.57 -17.44
C ASN A 584 -12.22 20.94 -16.20
N CYS A 585 -11.72 22.18 -16.15
CA CYS A 585 -10.89 22.69 -15.06
C CYS A 585 -11.54 22.65 -13.66
N SER A 586 -12.88 22.70 -13.60
CA SER A 586 -13.61 22.76 -12.33
C SER A 586 -13.83 21.38 -11.74
N THR A 587 -14.25 20.44 -12.59
CA THR A 587 -14.56 19.09 -12.15
C THR A 587 -13.34 18.21 -12.18
N GLY A 588 -12.44 18.33 -13.16
CA GLY A 588 -11.35 17.37 -13.42
C GLY A 588 -11.70 16.35 -14.49
N ALA A 589 -12.91 16.38 -15.06
CA ALA A 589 -13.30 15.48 -16.15
C ALA A 589 -12.42 15.67 -17.39
N PHE A 590 -11.90 14.58 -17.93
CA PHE A 590 -10.93 14.53 -19.02
C PHE A 590 -11.38 13.51 -20.08
N VAL A 591 -11.21 13.82 -21.37
CA VAL A 591 -11.56 12.88 -22.45
C VAL A 591 -10.44 12.82 -23.49
N PHE A 592 -9.85 11.64 -23.66
CA PHE A 592 -8.96 11.35 -24.78
C PHE A 592 -9.72 11.47 -26.11
N LYS A 593 -9.13 12.19 -27.07
CA LYS A 593 -9.70 12.33 -28.41
C LYS A 593 -8.73 11.85 -29.48
N THR A 594 -9.21 11.01 -30.39
CA THR A 594 -8.45 10.53 -31.54
C THR A 594 -9.27 10.69 -32.82
N SER A 595 -8.59 10.73 -33.96
CA SER A 595 -9.16 10.73 -35.30
C SER A 595 -8.48 9.66 -36.16
N GLY A 596 -9.15 9.24 -37.24
CA GLY A 596 -8.68 8.14 -38.08
C GLY A 596 -8.85 6.77 -37.40
N GLY A 597 -7.98 5.82 -37.77
CA GLY A 597 -8.03 4.43 -37.32
C GLY A 597 -8.80 3.50 -38.26
N ASN A 598 -8.78 2.21 -37.93
CA ASN A 598 -9.36 1.13 -38.75
C ASN A 598 -10.66 0.56 -38.18
N SER A 599 -11.37 1.33 -37.34
CA SER A 599 -12.60 0.97 -36.61
C SER A 599 -12.48 -0.11 -35.53
N SER A 600 -11.29 -0.66 -35.25
CA SER A 600 -11.09 -1.53 -34.07
C SER A 600 -10.99 -0.70 -32.77
N PRO A 601 -11.15 -1.31 -31.58
CA PRO A 601 -10.99 -0.59 -30.31
C PRO A 601 -9.60 0.08 -30.19
N ILE A 602 -9.58 1.29 -29.62
CA ILE A 602 -8.38 2.07 -29.32
C ILE A 602 -8.18 2.05 -27.80
N GLU A 603 -6.99 1.73 -27.35
CA GLU A 603 -6.61 1.82 -25.93
C GLU A 603 -5.88 3.14 -25.68
N TYR A 604 -6.13 3.77 -24.53
CA TYR A 604 -5.59 5.05 -24.10
C TYR A 604 -4.80 4.89 -22.80
N MET A 605 -3.78 5.72 -22.57
CA MET A 605 -3.03 5.76 -21.32
C MET A 605 -2.45 7.16 -21.10
N ALA A 606 -2.35 7.61 -19.86
CA ALA A 606 -1.61 8.83 -19.52
C ALA A 606 -1.07 8.70 -18.11
N ILE A 607 0.25 8.76 -17.98
CA ILE A 607 0.94 8.64 -16.69
C ILE A 607 0.49 9.80 -15.79
N GLY A 608 -0.04 9.47 -14.60
CA GLY A 608 -0.64 10.43 -13.67
C GLY A 608 -2.13 10.69 -13.85
N ILE A 609 -2.79 10.04 -14.83
CA ILE A 609 -4.25 10.06 -15.01
C ILE A 609 -4.82 8.63 -15.01
N THR A 610 -4.28 7.73 -15.86
CA THR A 610 -4.81 6.37 -16.00
C THR A 610 -3.80 5.40 -16.64
N GLY A 611 -3.93 4.10 -16.36
CA GLY A 611 -3.26 3.02 -17.09
C GLY A 611 -3.91 2.75 -18.46
N TRP A 612 -3.47 1.72 -19.18
CA TRP A 612 -4.09 1.35 -20.47
C TRP A 612 -5.58 0.99 -20.31
N THR A 613 -6.44 1.65 -21.07
CA THR A 613 -7.90 1.50 -21.00
C THR A 613 -8.56 1.83 -22.34
N THR A 614 -9.63 1.15 -22.73
CA THR A 614 -10.42 1.53 -23.92
C THR A 614 -11.40 2.66 -23.64
N ASN A 615 -11.57 3.07 -22.37
CA ASN A 615 -12.43 4.17 -21.98
C ASN A 615 -11.73 5.53 -22.18
N PRO A 616 -12.14 6.37 -23.16
CA PRO A 616 -11.51 7.65 -23.38
C PRO A 616 -11.81 8.68 -22.27
N ASN A 617 -12.84 8.48 -21.44
CA ASN A 617 -13.22 9.41 -20.38
C ASN A 617 -12.49 9.05 -19.07
N GLN A 618 -11.70 9.99 -18.54
CA GLN A 618 -10.94 9.87 -17.30
C GLN A 618 -11.11 11.11 -16.42
N PHE A 619 -10.36 11.17 -15.31
CA PHE A 619 -10.38 12.28 -14.38
C PHE A 619 -8.96 12.68 -13.98
N VAL A 620 -8.69 13.98 -13.91
CA VAL A 620 -7.45 14.52 -13.36
C VAL A 620 -7.70 14.96 -11.93
N ASP A 621 -6.97 14.36 -11.00
CA ASP A 621 -7.12 14.61 -9.58
C ASP A 621 -6.87 16.06 -9.18
N ALA A 622 -7.50 16.47 -8.08
CA ALA A 622 -7.50 17.85 -7.60
C ALA A 622 -6.08 18.38 -7.33
N GLU A 623 -5.15 17.54 -6.89
CA GLU A 623 -3.75 17.90 -6.64
C GLU A 623 -3.04 18.30 -7.95
N LEU A 624 -3.05 17.43 -8.97
CA LEU A 624 -2.46 17.72 -10.28
C LEU A 624 -3.18 18.87 -11.00
N ARG A 625 -4.50 19.03 -10.77
CA ARG A 625 -5.34 20.10 -11.33
C ARG A 625 -5.07 21.48 -10.73
N THR A 626 -4.67 21.56 -9.46
CA THR A 626 -4.44 22.83 -8.76
C THR A 626 -2.97 23.22 -8.61
N ALA A 627 -2.04 22.29 -8.84
CA ALA A 627 -0.60 22.55 -8.80
C ALA A 627 -0.15 23.59 -9.85
N ALA A 628 0.40 24.72 -9.40
CA ALA A 628 0.82 25.82 -10.26
C ALA A 628 2.00 25.45 -11.18
N ASP A 629 2.78 24.45 -10.79
CA ASP A 629 3.97 23.91 -11.44
C ASP A 629 3.71 22.59 -12.20
N ALA A 630 2.44 22.19 -12.38
CA ALA A 630 2.09 20.96 -13.10
C ALA A 630 2.71 20.94 -14.51
N GLN A 631 3.54 19.92 -14.78
CA GLN A 631 4.23 19.74 -16.06
C GLN A 631 3.27 19.20 -17.15
N PRO A 632 3.57 19.44 -18.45
CA PRO A 632 2.80 18.84 -19.54
C PRO A 632 2.80 17.30 -19.46
N LEU A 633 1.64 16.69 -19.65
CA LEU A 633 1.43 15.25 -19.61
C LEU A 633 1.53 14.65 -21.01
N THR A 634 2.10 13.46 -21.13
CA THR A 634 2.08 12.71 -22.40
C THR A 634 0.91 11.74 -22.40
N LEU A 635 0.02 11.91 -23.35
CA LEU A 635 -1.12 11.03 -23.63
C LEU A 635 -0.69 9.98 -24.66
N HIS A 636 -1.15 8.75 -24.49
CA HIS A 636 -0.88 7.62 -25.36
C HIS A 636 -2.20 7.04 -25.86
N ALA A 637 -2.24 6.65 -27.13
CA ALA A 637 -3.35 5.91 -27.74
C ALA A 637 -2.75 4.84 -28.64
N ARG A 638 -3.25 3.60 -28.58
CA ARG A 638 -2.79 2.53 -29.46
C ARG A 638 -3.96 1.76 -30.06
N GLN A 639 -3.80 1.37 -31.32
CA GLN A 639 -4.74 0.54 -32.06
C GLN A 639 -3.94 -0.51 -32.84
N ASN A 640 -4.21 -1.78 -32.56
CA ASN A 640 -3.57 -2.92 -33.23
C ASN A 640 -2.02 -2.85 -33.27
N GLY A 641 -1.39 -2.43 -32.18
CA GLY A 641 0.07 -2.31 -32.04
C GLY A 641 0.69 -1.02 -32.56
N VAL A 642 -0.07 -0.14 -33.21
CA VAL A 642 0.36 1.21 -33.60
C VAL A 642 0.02 2.18 -32.48
N GLU A 643 1.03 2.83 -31.91
CA GLU A 643 0.88 3.79 -30.80
C GLU A 643 1.15 5.22 -31.29
N VAL A 644 0.28 6.14 -30.92
CA VAL A 644 0.44 7.59 -31.12
C VAL A 644 0.45 8.30 -29.77
N THR A 645 1.14 9.43 -29.70
CA THR A 645 1.24 10.24 -28.48
C THR A 645 0.83 11.69 -28.69
N TYR A 646 0.43 12.36 -27.61
CA TYR A 646 0.05 13.78 -27.60
C TYR A 646 0.49 14.45 -26.30
N VAL A 647 1.25 15.54 -26.39
CA VAL A 647 1.67 16.30 -25.21
C VAL A 647 0.59 17.33 -24.86
N TRP A 648 -0.02 17.15 -23.70
CA TRP A 648 -1.11 17.98 -23.19
C TRP A 648 -0.67 18.83 -22.01
N ASN A 649 -0.74 20.16 -22.17
CA ASN A 649 -0.40 21.11 -21.12
C ASN A 649 -1.66 21.59 -20.39
N ILE A 650 -1.92 21.05 -19.20
CA ILE A 650 -3.05 21.41 -18.35
C ILE A 650 -3.04 22.90 -17.95
N ARG A 651 -1.86 23.52 -17.79
CA ARG A 651 -1.74 24.95 -17.41
C ARG A 651 -2.09 25.89 -18.55
N ALA A 652 -1.93 25.45 -19.80
CA ALA A 652 -2.37 26.22 -20.96
C ALA A 652 -3.91 26.27 -21.08
N GLN A 653 -4.62 25.23 -20.61
CA GLN A 653 -6.09 25.18 -20.63
C GLN A 653 -6.74 25.70 -19.35
N CYS A 654 -6.07 25.55 -18.20
CA CYS A 654 -6.57 25.97 -16.88
C CYS A 654 -5.53 26.81 -16.12
N PRO A 655 -5.42 28.11 -16.43
CA PRO A 655 -4.53 29.02 -15.72
C PRO A 655 -4.97 29.20 -14.26
N VAL A 656 -4.02 29.19 -13.33
CA VAL A 656 -4.24 29.55 -11.91
C VAL A 656 -3.62 30.90 -11.61
N GLY A 657 -4.32 31.79 -10.88
CA GLY A 657 -3.98 33.20 -10.77
C GLY A 657 -2.81 33.53 -9.82
N GLY A 658 -1.72 34.07 -10.39
CA GLY A 658 -0.97 35.22 -9.84
C GLY A 658 0.35 35.01 -9.08
N ARG A 659 1.48 34.96 -9.80
CA ARG A 659 2.53 36.01 -9.79
C ARG A 659 3.38 35.91 -11.07
N VAL A 660 3.37 36.98 -11.85
CA VAL A 660 4.33 37.25 -12.91
C VAL A 660 5.65 37.63 -12.22
N GLY A 661 6.69 36.82 -12.41
CA GLY A 661 7.99 37.08 -11.78
C GLY A 661 8.96 35.92 -11.79
N ALA A 662 9.24 35.34 -12.95
CA ALA A 662 10.56 34.83 -13.33
C ALA A 662 10.52 34.55 -14.83
N MET A 663 11.55 34.98 -15.55
CA MET A 663 11.70 34.73 -16.98
C MET A 663 11.56 33.23 -17.27
N ALA A 664 10.90 32.90 -18.37
CA ALA A 664 10.84 31.53 -18.86
C ALA A 664 12.27 30.98 -19.03
N GLU A 665 12.64 30.00 -18.21
CA GLU A 665 13.71 29.08 -18.56
C GLU A 665 13.17 28.18 -19.68
N PRO A 666 13.82 28.12 -20.86
CA PRO A 666 13.28 27.39 -21.99
C PRO A 666 13.37 25.89 -21.73
N SER A 667 12.22 25.24 -21.55
CA SER A 667 12.04 23.79 -21.65
C SER A 667 12.18 23.35 -23.12
N ALA A 668 13.40 23.39 -23.65
CA ALA A 668 13.69 22.76 -24.93
C ALA A 668 14.00 21.27 -24.68
N SER A 669 12.96 20.43 -24.67
CA SER A 669 13.13 19.04 -25.14
C SER A 669 13.81 19.09 -26.51
N LEU A 670 14.74 18.17 -26.79
CA LEU A 670 15.32 18.06 -28.13
C LEU A 670 14.16 17.86 -29.14
N GLY A 671 14.22 18.51 -30.30
CA GLY A 671 13.24 18.30 -31.37
C GLY A 671 13.61 17.09 -32.23
N ALA A 672 13.93 15.93 -31.63
CA ALA A 672 14.30 14.76 -32.41
C ALA A 672 13.07 13.92 -32.79
N SER A 673 12.96 13.51 -34.06
CA SER A 673 11.91 12.60 -34.54
C SER A 673 12.42 11.67 -35.64
N VAL A 674 11.82 10.48 -35.79
CA VAL A 674 12.21 9.48 -36.80
C VAL A 674 11.09 9.25 -37.80
N GLN A 675 11.42 9.28 -39.10
CA GLN A 675 10.49 8.98 -40.18
C GLN A 675 11.14 8.13 -41.29
N PRO A 676 10.46 7.09 -41.81
CA PRO A 676 9.21 6.50 -41.29
C PRO A 676 9.44 5.79 -39.95
N ASN A 677 8.39 5.45 -39.21
CA ASN A 677 8.44 4.49 -38.10
C ASN A 677 7.09 3.75 -38.07
N PRO A 678 7.01 2.46 -38.45
CA PRO A 678 8.09 1.47 -38.56
C PRO A 678 9.12 1.74 -39.67
N ILE A 679 10.39 1.45 -39.41
CA ILE A 679 11.54 1.63 -40.30
C ILE A 679 11.87 0.36 -41.09
N ASP A 680 12.48 0.53 -42.26
CA ASP A 680 13.05 -0.57 -43.03
C ASP A 680 14.56 -0.69 -42.71
N ASP A 681 15.43 -0.79 -43.72
CA ASP A 681 16.89 -0.81 -43.52
C ASP A 681 17.50 0.58 -43.29
N GLU A 682 16.79 1.63 -43.71
CA GLU A 682 17.17 3.02 -43.55
C GLU A 682 16.03 3.84 -42.95
N PHE A 683 16.38 4.90 -42.22
CA PHE A 683 15.43 5.87 -41.69
C PHE A 683 16.05 7.26 -41.58
N VAL A 684 15.19 8.28 -41.53
CA VAL A 684 15.60 9.66 -41.34
C VAL A 684 15.33 10.06 -39.90
N LEU A 685 16.36 10.59 -39.24
CA LEU A 685 16.26 11.28 -37.96
C LEU A 685 16.24 12.79 -38.24
N SER A 686 15.12 13.45 -37.96
CA SER A 686 15.04 14.91 -37.95
C SER A 686 15.48 15.43 -36.59
N LEU A 687 16.37 16.42 -36.58
CA LEU A 687 16.87 17.12 -35.40
C LEU A 687 16.46 18.60 -35.50
N ASP A 688 15.41 18.97 -34.77
CA ASP A 688 14.85 20.32 -34.72
C ASP A 688 15.30 21.09 -33.47
N GLY A 689 15.56 22.39 -33.65
CA GLY A 689 15.94 23.31 -32.59
C GLY A 689 17.36 23.13 -32.05
N MET A 690 18.25 22.53 -32.85
CA MET A 690 19.61 22.12 -32.44
C MET A 690 20.74 22.78 -33.25
N ALA A 691 20.49 23.89 -33.95
CA ALA A 691 21.52 24.54 -34.77
C ALA A 691 22.80 24.85 -34.00
N ASN A 692 23.94 24.60 -34.64
CA ASN A 692 25.30 24.79 -34.13
C ASN A 692 25.60 23.96 -32.87
N SER A 693 25.05 22.74 -32.77
CA SER A 693 25.31 21.84 -31.63
C SER A 693 25.82 20.47 -32.07
N SER A 694 26.59 19.83 -31.18
CA SER A 694 27.08 18.47 -31.34
C SER A 694 26.13 17.51 -30.61
N VAL A 695 25.57 16.55 -31.34
CA VAL A 695 24.55 15.63 -30.85
C VAL A 695 25.08 14.19 -30.88
N GLN A 696 25.05 13.50 -29.73
CA GLN A 696 25.35 12.08 -29.64
C GLN A 696 24.10 11.25 -29.90
N LEU A 697 24.23 10.25 -30.75
CA LEU A 697 23.19 9.31 -31.13
C LEU A 697 23.62 7.91 -30.72
N LEU A 698 22.84 7.26 -29.86
CA LEU A 698 23.07 5.89 -29.42
C LEU A 698 21.81 5.05 -29.67
N LEU A 699 21.88 4.15 -30.64
CA LEU A 699 20.83 3.17 -30.93
C LEU A 699 21.15 1.86 -30.21
N THR A 700 20.21 1.31 -29.44
CA THR A 700 20.33 -0.01 -28.81
C THR A 700 19.19 -0.93 -29.23
N ASP A 701 19.38 -2.24 -29.11
CA ASP A 701 18.27 -3.20 -29.11
C ASP A 701 17.53 -3.21 -27.76
N ILE A 702 16.45 -4.00 -27.64
CA ILE A 702 15.67 -4.14 -26.38
C ILE A 702 16.45 -4.78 -25.22
N THR A 703 17.61 -5.37 -25.48
CA THR A 703 18.52 -5.88 -24.45
C THR A 703 19.60 -4.87 -24.08
N SER A 704 19.44 -3.61 -24.50
CA SER A 704 20.37 -2.50 -24.30
C SER A 704 21.74 -2.70 -24.94
N ARG A 705 21.88 -3.61 -25.92
CA ARG A 705 23.14 -3.75 -26.65
C ARG A 705 23.25 -2.64 -27.71
N PRO A 706 24.40 -1.94 -27.81
CA PRO A 706 24.58 -0.87 -28.78
C PRO A 706 24.61 -1.43 -30.20
N VAL A 707 23.78 -0.84 -31.07
CA VAL A 707 23.63 -1.17 -32.48
C VAL A 707 24.31 -0.12 -33.35
N LEU A 708 24.22 1.15 -32.95
CA LEU A 708 24.87 2.29 -33.61
C LEU A 708 25.21 3.35 -32.56
N SER A 709 26.40 3.94 -32.67
CA SER A 709 26.83 5.07 -31.84
C SER A 709 27.57 6.06 -32.73
N GLN A 710 27.07 7.29 -32.82
CA GLN A 710 27.68 8.33 -33.65
C GLN A 710 27.48 9.72 -33.05
N THR A 711 28.28 10.69 -33.51
CA THR A 711 28.13 12.10 -33.14
C THR A 711 27.85 12.90 -34.40
N GLU A 712 26.82 13.73 -34.37
CA GLU A 712 26.36 14.54 -35.50
C GLU A 712 26.52 16.03 -35.21
N GLN A 713 27.01 16.77 -36.21
CA GLN A 713 27.13 18.23 -36.14
C GLN A 713 25.91 18.87 -36.79
N VAL A 714 25.03 19.42 -35.96
CA VAL A 714 23.79 20.05 -36.43
C VAL A 714 24.12 21.49 -36.84
N THR A 715 24.06 21.79 -38.14
CA THR A 715 24.43 23.12 -38.68
C THR A 715 23.26 24.05 -38.93
N ALA A 716 22.02 23.56 -38.83
CA ALA A 716 20.80 24.31 -39.10
C ALA A 716 19.70 23.98 -38.07
N ASN A 717 18.68 24.83 -37.99
CA ASN A 717 17.60 24.68 -37.02
C ASN A 717 16.73 23.44 -37.27
N HIS A 718 16.71 22.95 -38.51
CA HIS A 718 16.18 21.65 -38.90
C HIS A 718 17.32 20.93 -39.62
N HIS A 719 17.67 19.73 -39.15
CA HIS A 719 18.79 18.95 -39.70
C HIS A 719 18.41 17.48 -39.74
N GLU A 720 18.47 16.89 -40.93
CA GLU A 720 18.12 15.49 -41.14
C GLU A 720 19.38 14.62 -41.23
N VAL A 721 19.38 13.52 -40.48
CA VAL A 721 20.44 12.51 -40.48
C VAL A 721 19.86 11.21 -41.00
N ARG A 722 20.42 10.68 -42.09
CA ARG A 722 20.03 9.35 -42.61
C ARG A 722 20.83 8.25 -41.91
N LEU A 723 20.12 7.36 -41.25
CA LEU A 723 20.68 6.27 -40.46
C LEU A 723 20.33 4.92 -41.08
N ARG A 724 21.27 3.97 -41.01
CA ARG A 724 21.11 2.61 -41.55
C ARG A 724 21.17 1.57 -40.45
N LEU A 725 20.17 0.70 -40.39
CA LEU A 725 20.15 -0.50 -39.55
C LEU A 725 20.68 -1.74 -40.27
N GLY A 726 20.67 -1.77 -41.61
CA GLY A 726 21.08 -2.94 -42.39
C GLY A 726 20.29 -4.21 -42.04
N ASN A 727 20.87 -5.40 -42.27
CA ASN A 727 20.23 -6.73 -42.10
C ASN A 727 19.96 -7.16 -40.65
N ARG A 728 19.71 -6.22 -39.73
CA ARG A 728 19.39 -6.52 -38.34
C ARG A 728 17.98 -7.15 -38.22
N PRO A 729 17.71 -7.95 -37.19
CA PRO A 729 16.40 -8.59 -37.04
C PRO A 729 15.26 -7.58 -36.90
N SER A 730 14.08 -7.92 -37.39
CA SER A 730 12.84 -7.19 -37.10
C SER A 730 12.63 -7.11 -35.59
N GLY A 731 12.24 -5.95 -35.07
CA GLY A 731 12.17 -5.75 -33.62
C GLY A 731 12.22 -4.29 -33.19
N VAL A 732 12.16 -4.08 -31.88
CA VAL A 732 12.20 -2.76 -31.27
C VAL A 732 13.65 -2.34 -30.99
N TYR A 733 13.96 -1.10 -31.32
CA TYR A 733 15.23 -0.44 -31.04
C TYR A 733 14.97 0.87 -30.28
N LEU A 734 15.93 1.32 -29.47
CA LEU A 734 15.84 2.56 -28.73
C LEU A 734 16.97 3.49 -29.17
N LEU A 735 16.63 4.65 -29.75
CA LEU A 735 17.57 5.69 -30.15
C LEU A 735 17.61 6.78 -29.10
N ARG A 736 18.71 6.89 -28.37
CA ARG A 736 19.00 8.00 -27.46
C ARG A 736 19.71 9.11 -28.23
N VAL A 737 19.15 10.31 -28.19
CA VAL A 737 19.68 11.55 -28.75
C VAL A 737 20.09 12.44 -27.57
N ALA A 738 21.35 12.85 -27.51
CA ALA A 738 21.89 13.62 -26.40
C ALA A 738 22.73 14.81 -26.88
N SER A 739 22.51 15.97 -26.28
CA SER A 739 23.39 17.14 -26.37
C SER A 739 23.74 17.59 -24.94
N PRO A 740 24.73 18.48 -24.72
CA PRO A 740 25.03 18.97 -23.38
C PRO A 740 23.77 19.49 -22.66
N GLY A 741 23.43 18.87 -21.52
CA GLY A 741 22.26 19.23 -20.70
C GLY A 741 20.88 18.76 -21.22
N LYS A 742 20.80 18.04 -22.34
CA LYS A 742 19.51 17.59 -22.92
C LYS A 742 19.59 16.16 -23.44
N VAL A 743 18.57 15.34 -23.16
CA VAL A 743 18.48 13.96 -23.64
C VAL A 743 17.05 13.66 -24.06
N GLN A 744 16.88 12.96 -25.18
CA GLN A 744 15.61 12.44 -25.66
C GLN A 744 15.80 10.99 -26.14
N SER A 745 14.82 10.12 -25.89
CA SER A 745 14.84 8.73 -26.37
C SER A 745 13.68 8.49 -27.33
N LEU A 746 13.95 7.87 -28.46
CA LEU A 746 13.00 7.54 -29.51
C LEU A 746 12.92 6.02 -29.65
N ARG A 747 11.70 5.47 -29.71
CA ARG A 747 11.46 4.05 -29.96
C ARG A 747 11.30 3.82 -31.45
N LEU A 748 12.11 2.93 -32.01
CA LEU A 748 12.14 2.57 -33.43
C LEU A 748 11.63 1.14 -33.59
N LEU A 749 10.77 0.88 -34.57
CA LEU A 749 10.28 -0.46 -34.88
C LEU A 749 10.76 -0.88 -36.28
N LYS A 750 11.71 -1.82 -36.36
CA LYS A 750 12.16 -2.39 -37.65
C LYS A 750 11.19 -3.48 -38.11
N LYS A 751 10.70 -3.37 -39.34
CA LYS A 751 9.78 -4.35 -39.96
C LYS A 751 10.42 -5.71 -40.18
#